data_AF-A0A2N7JQ05-F1
#
_entry.id   AF-A0A2N7JQ05-F1
#
_cell.length_a   1.000
_cell.length_b   1.000
_cell.length_c   1.000
_cell.angle_alpha   90.00
_cell.angle_beta   90.00
_cell.angle_gamma   90.00
#
_symmetry.space_group_name_H-M   'P 1'
#
loop_
_entity.id
_entity.type
_entity.pdbx_description
1 polymer ?
#
loop_
_entity_poly.entity_id
_entity_poly.type
_entity_poly.pdbx_seq_one_letter_code
_entity_poly.pdbx_strand_id
1 'polypeptide(L)'
;TSVNAYVESAKAFRNIPEFKLTKADFKKSLDGDYKEDKVTLSEAFEAFKNAIDAFIKAEQDGHKIRGKYLENIRQDLLNHQDYQYIRDILTTNSHKIEAFANLVGHVSNLQLRVLRRYFNDEAMQSSDTWCPEKLHKVFYRNVSAMHCKKDSIDKKNQIKLFSNRDKSIIELFETLAPKTSIPAFEDQNNRRPPRCQSLLITAEAMKNKKHLPRWTAIVPKLVEEIENHGVDIGFGLDLSSIKNEQQWAQALQRCLELSALHDPFQLRAWVGGNKEYGEFVIRAKERLARLLNGQFDAFVQFVQTFYQETNDSRSALWFSSPCNLLSVCNTKPPHKANQLNDLLSGALSCVVDDEKVELLNNLWGENPRVGKRGVKGWCKFSADCQKEYGNGLNYKMKHNRWLKDNKKKVEDKKLIELDEATNLVAKLIADRLGISAKRFSNIFNLAKLYNLLEQDPKGFSKNCRECTKENQWRSTIHQGTDYKGRDQYGAFALRLPADTTRPFDGLLARLMDKQAYKIALAKIEQLPPEPLGQTISIPIILEENRFNFTADLHSIKKNSKKSQDSAKRAEQEEGRWLEKTDRIKQASKGICPYTGTALSRSGEIDHIIPRAESRGRNKGVFNHEANLIYCSTQGNSLKDRGYYTLFDLNDNYLDKQFGHHDRKAMEETIIANCQDLLGQEIVGFDRLAPEIQRSIRHGLFVESLRSELMQFLHQSNKTRVNGTQAFLAKLVMQKIRQLYSVNSVSFDVAYIQADLASQERELLSAAHPEYAKQKVQPVASHMIDAAMVMASALKQPHTREMLQTAGLKGSDWLKKLIPDNAKVERIESKLKYEKDSISSKQLFKDGLYAEHFIPLIVIENKLGIGFNTHNVSWLIDDEASHIWWQTLFPYLNNSQEDLSQIQQTVGKGFKAFSVNKNRAFELLEKVTKHSCSESELLSADLLEALYYTTQKANLRTVIYDDTKKTYAKASDLADAKNFTIKFEPKSSYLNTKSKKVSTRSLQYPGGEHWQKISQMAFVQTNQGLKQPFDDVGFNALIQEMFPQTKLNTRSHKGVRKQWSLPRISKASGAYRARRKNADGTDVWQLFAVEGLGATGFSHVNGMINFSEDGSVPIKQIEQSNKLTTVGGRYVQHELLEPFNTWRKVDLTGLQENILKSVYLSTNSKSRFRVAVDIGYQEFNELVGPMLKDTEELDHWSKLSAELKLAKSKEWLDEFGELLGKPRSNLFVVNLGEIITLEYIVESSNKIMKQAYQNGTPVAR
;
A
#
# COMPACT_ATOMS: atom_id res chain seq x y z
N THR A 1 43.45 3.71 -23.35
CA THR A 1 43.13 3.73 -24.79
C THR A 1 42.21 2.59 -25.23
N SER A 2 42.29 1.37 -24.68
CA SER A 2 41.51 0.21 -25.15
C SER A 2 39.99 0.24 -24.87
N VAL A 3 39.52 0.82 -23.76
CA VAL A 3 38.08 0.78 -23.40
C VAL A 3 37.21 1.68 -24.29
N ASN A 4 37.72 2.84 -24.72
CA ASN A 4 37.00 3.70 -25.65
C ASN A 4 36.80 3.01 -27.01
N ALA A 5 37.77 2.22 -27.47
CA ALA A 5 37.64 1.47 -28.72
C ALA A 5 36.50 0.45 -28.65
N TYR A 6 36.35 -0.31 -27.55
CA TYR A 6 35.25 -1.26 -27.40
C TYR A 6 33.87 -0.59 -27.31
N VAL A 7 33.77 0.56 -26.66
CA VAL A 7 32.51 1.33 -26.58
C VAL A 7 32.14 1.92 -27.94
N GLU A 8 33.11 2.46 -28.68
CA GLU A 8 32.87 2.95 -30.04
C GLU A 8 32.53 1.80 -31.00
N SER A 9 33.18 0.64 -30.89
CA SER A 9 32.79 -0.56 -31.64
C SER A 9 31.38 -1.04 -31.29
N ALA A 10 31.00 -1.03 -30.01
CA ALA A 10 29.64 -1.40 -29.58
C ALA A 10 28.59 -0.40 -30.10
N LYS A 11 28.89 0.91 -30.09
CA LYS A 11 28.03 1.95 -30.67
C LYS A 11 27.93 1.82 -32.19
N ALA A 12 29.03 1.51 -32.89
CA ALA A 12 29.02 1.22 -34.31
C ALA A 12 28.13 0.01 -34.61
N PHE A 13 28.25 -1.06 -33.81
CA PHE A 13 27.41 -2.25 -33.92
C PHE A 13 25.93 -1.95 -33.65
N ARG A 14 25.61 -1.06 -32.70
CA ARG A 14 24.23 -0.61 -32.43
C ARG A 14 23.59 0.12 -33.62
N ASN A 15 24.39 0.72 -34.49
CA ASN A 15 23.94 1.54 -35.61
C ASN A 15 23.72 0.77 -36.92
N ILE A 16 24.11 -0.51 -37.00
CA ILE A 16 23.88 -1.35 -38.19
C ILE A 16 22.38 -1.60 -38.41
N PRO A 17 21.89 -1.69 -39.67
CA PRO A 17 20.47 -1.90 -39.99
C PRO A 17 19.85 -3.12 -39.30
N GLU A 18 20.59 -4.21 -39.20
CA GLU A 18 20.16 -5.49 -38.63
C GLU A 18 19.87 -5.37 -37.13
N PHE A 19 20.63 -4.54 -36.41
CA PHE A 19 20.40 -4.28 -34.99
C PHE A 19 19.13 -3.44 -34.76
N LYS A 20 18.62 -2.73 -35.78
CA LYS A 20 17.38 -1.94 -35.68
C LYS A 20 16.11 -2.79 -35.86
N LEU A 21 16.22 -4.04 -36.31
CA LEU A 21 15.07 -4.93 -36.45
C LEU A 21 14.38 -5.18 -35.10
N THR A 22 13.04 -5.23 -35.12
CA THR A 22 12.28 -5.69 -33.95
C THR A 22 12.44 -7.20 -33.80
N LYS A 23 12.18 -7.74 -32.59
CA LYS A 23 12.17 -9.20 -32.39
C LYS A 23 11.23 -9.90 -33.39
N ALA A 24 10.10 -9.27 -33.72
CA ALA A 24 9.15 -9.83 -34.67
C ALA A 24 9.71 -9.85 -36.11
N ASP A 25 10.41 -8.79 -36.52
CA ASP A 25 10.98 -8.69 -37.87
C ASP A 25 12.19 -9.60 -38.05
N PHE A 26 13.07 -9.66 -37.05
CA PHE A 26 14.16 -10.64 -37.03
C PHE A 26 13.62 -12.07 -36.99
N LYS A 27 12.55 -12.31 -36.24
CA LYS A 27 11.88 -13.61 -36.26
C LYS A 27 11.39 -13.94 -37.67
N LYS A 28 10.74 -13.00 -38.39
CA LYS A 28 10.30 -13.21 -39.78
C LYS A 28 11.47 -13.46 -40.75
N SER A 29 12.63 -12.83 -40.57
CA SER A 29 13.79 -13.07 -41.44
C SER A 29 14.42 -14.47 -41.29
N LEU A 30 14.00 -15.25 -40.28
CA LEU A 30 14.42 -16.64 -40.06
C LEU A 30 13.51 -17.67 -40.74
N ASP A 31 12.56 -17.24 -41.58
CA ASP A 31 11.72 -18.16 -42.36
C ASP A 31 12.57 -18.87 -43.44
N GLY A 32 12.59 -20.22 -43.39
CA GLY A 32 13.47 -21.07 -44.21
C GLY A 32 14.17 -22.13 -43.36
N ASP A 33 15.49 -22.26 -43.53
CA ASP A 33 16.34 -23.30 -42.90
C ASP A 33 16.38 -23.27 -41.37
N TYR A 34 15.92 -22.20 -40.72
CA TYR A 34 15.93 -22.04 -39.26
C TYR A 34 14.54 -22.09 -38.62
N LYS A 35 13.56 -22.68 -39.32
CA LYS A 35 12.16 -22.73 -38.87
C LYS A 35 11.97 -23.38 -37.50
N GLU A 36 12.76 -24.41 -37.18
CA GLU A 36 12.69 -25.13 -35.89
C GLU A 36 13.29 -24.32 -34.73
N ASP A 37 14.37 -23.55 -34.96
CA ASP A 37 15.08 -22.76 -33.94
C ASP A 37 14.63 -21.29 -33.86
N LYS A 38 13.65 -20.90 -34.67
CA LYS A 38 13.14 -19.53 -34.85
C LYS A 38 12.81 -18.81 -33.54
N VAL A 39 12.28 -19.53 -32.54
CA VAL A 39 11.97 -18.95 -31.22
C VAL A 39 13.25 -18.69 -30.44
N THR A 40 14.11 -19.71 -30.30
CA THR A 40 15.37 -19.66 -29.56
C THR A 40 16.31 -18.58 -30.11
N LEU A 41 16.49 -18.51 -31.44
CA LEU A 41 17.32 -17.49 -32.09
C LEU A 41 16.76 -16.09 -31.90
N SER A 42 15.44 -15.91 -31.97
CA SER A 42 14.81 -14.60 -31.71
C SER A 42 14.96 -14.14 -30.25
N GLU A 43 14.99 -15.06 -29.29
CA GLU A 43 15.26 -14.77 -27.88
C GLU A 43 16.74 -14.45 -27.63
N ALA A 44 17.65 -15.21 -28.25
CA ALA A 44 19.08 -14.94 -28.18
C ALA A 44 19.45 -13.59 -28.80
N PHE A 45 18.85 -13.22 -29.94
CA PHE A 45 19.01 -11.92 -30.57
C PHE A 45 18.54 -10.77 -29.66
N GLU A 46 17.37 -10.90 -29.03
CA GLU A 46 16.87 -9.92 -28.06
C GLU A 46 17.80 -9.81 -26.84
N ALA A 47 18.28 -10.93 -26.32
CA ALA A 47 19.24 -10.94 -25.21
C ALA A 47 20.57 -10.27 -25.58
N PHE A 48 21.09 -10.51 -26.78
CA PHE A 48 22.31 -9.90 -27.29
C PHE A 48 22.16 -8.39 -27.47
N LYS A 49 21.04 -7.93 -28.08
CA LYS A 49 20.73 -6.50 -28.18
C LYS A 49 20.69 -5.83 -26.81
N ASN A 50 19.97 -6.44 -25.88
CA ASN A 50 19.88 -5.96 -24.51
C ASN A 50 21.25 -5.93 -23.82
N ALA A 51 22.15 -6.88 -24.11
CA ALA A 51 23.49 -6.91 -23.55
C ALA A 51 24.39 -5.78 -24.11
N ILE A 52 24.36 -5.51 -25.42
CA ILE A 52 25.08 -4.38 -26.02
C ILE A 52 24.54 -3.05 -25.50
N ASP A 53 23.22 -2.87 -25.50
CA ASP A 53 22.60 -1.66 -24.97
C ASP A 53 22.92 -1.49 -23.48
N ALA A 54 22.90 -2.56 -22.69
CA ALA A 54 23.30 -2.54 -21.28
C ALA A 54 24.78 -2.23 -21.09
N PHE A 55 25.68 -2.72 -21.96
CA PHE A 55 27.10 -2.42 -21.92
C PHE A 55 27.39 -0.95 -22.23
N ILE A 56 26.85 -0.44 -23.34
CA ILE A 56 26.97 0.98 -23.72
C ILE A 56 26.41 1.85 -22.61
N LYS A 57 25.22 1.49 -22.11
CA LYS A 57 24.57 2.20 -21.01
C LYS A 57 25.39 2.14 -19.74
N ALA A 58 25.98 1.00 -19.36
CA ALA A 58 26.80 0.88 -18.15
C ALA A 58 28.06 1.76 -18.20
N GLU A 59 28.72 1.84 -19.36
CA GLU A 59 29.89 2.71 -19.55
C GLU A 59 29.50 4.20 -19.60
N GLN A 60 28.41 4.56 -20.29
CA GLN A 60 27.82 5.91 -20.23
C GLN A 60 27.33 6.28 -18.83
N ASP A 61 26.85 5.28 -18.08
CA ASP A 61 26.27 5.50 -16.78
C ASP A 61 27.29 5.49 -15.63
N GLY A 62 28.50 4.98 -15.88
CA GLY A 62 29.54 4.77 -14.88
C GLY A 62 29.27 3.60 -13.93
N HIS A 63 28.29 2.73 -14.23
CA HIS A 63 27.92 1.58 -13.41
C HIS A 63 28.86 0.39 -13.68
N LYS A 64 30.01 0.38 -13.00
CA LYS A 64 31.01 -0.69 -13.12
C LYS A 64 30.84 -1.76 -12.04
N ILE A 65 31.02 -3.04 -12.41
CA ILE A 65 31.08 -4.14 -11.44
C ILE A 65 32.28 -3.96 -10.49
N ARG A 66 32.17 -4.47 -9.25
CA ARG A 66 33.21 -4.30 -8.22
C ARG A 66 34.60 -4.72 -8.67
N GLY A 67 34.72 -5.83 -9.41
CA GLY A 67 36.00 -6.29 -9.94
C GLY A 67 36.68 -5.27 -10.88
N LYS A 68 35.90 -4.57 -11.71
CA LYS A 68 36.43 -3.52 -12.61
C LYS A 68 36.74 -2.23 -11.85
N TYR A 69 35.97 -1.89 -10.81
CA TYR A 69 36.30 -0.81 -9.89
C TYR A 69 37.68 -1.02 -9.25
N LEU A 70 37.93 -2.22 -8.70
CA LEU A 70 39.20 -2.56 -8.05
C LEU A 70 40.38 -2.46 -9.04
N GLU A 71 40.20 -2.96 -10.27
CA GLU A 71 41.21 -2.85 -11.31
C GLU A 71 41.52 -1.39 -11.64
N ASN A 72 40.50 -0.55 -11.80
CA ASN A 72 40.72 0.84 -12.18
C ASN A 72 41.45 1.64 -11.09
N ILE A 73 41.13 1.44 -9.80
CA ILE A 73 41.84 2.08 -8.70
C ILE A 73 43.29 1.62 -8.63
N ARG A 74 43.53 0.30 -8.77
CA ARG A 74 44.87 -0.27 -8.82
C ARG A 74 45.69 0.37 -9.95
N GLN A 75 45.13 0.46 -11.16
CA GLN A 75 45.81 1.08 -12.30
C GLN A 75 46.15 2.55 -12.03
N ASP A 76 45.23 3.31 -11.43
CA ASP A 76 45.47 4.73 -11.13
C ASP A 76 46.57 4.92 -10.06
N LEU A 77 46.53 4.15 -8.98
CA LEU A 77 47.55 4.20 -7.92
C LEU A 77 48.95 3.86 -8.45
N LEU A 78 49.05 2.87 -9.34
CA LEU A 78 50.32 2.43 -9.91
C LEU A 78 50.86 3.43 -10.94
N ASN A 79 50.01 3.90 -11.85
CA ASN A 79 50.48 4.48 -13.11
C ASN A 79 50.12 5.96 -13.30
N HIS A 80 49.13 6.50 -12.57
CA HIS A 80 48.66 7.87 -12.83
C HIS A 80 49.49 8.91 -12.07
N GLN A 81 49.80 10.05 -12.73
CA GLN A 81 50.67 11.11 -12.21
C GLN A 81 50.17 11.73 -10.90
N ASP A 82 48.85 11.93 -10.75
CA ASP A 82 48.25 12.52 -9.54
C ASP A 82 48.55 11.75 -8.25
N TYR A 83 48.96 10.47 -8.34
CA TYR A 83 49.31 9.64 -7.17
C TYR A 83 50.82 9.47 -6.97
N GLN A 84 51.64 10.25 -7.66
CA GLN A 84 53.10 10.21 -7.52
C GLN A 84 53.52 10.46 -6.07
N TYR A 85 52.92 11.45 -5.40
CA TYR A 85 53.21 11.74 -3.99
C TYR A 85 52.96 10.53 -3.06
N ILE A 86 51.94 9.69 -3.34
CA ILE A 86 51.68 8.48 -2.55
C ILE A 86 52.78 7.45 -2.80
N ARG A 87 53.17 7.26 -4.07
CA ARG A 87 54.24 6.32 -4.43
C ARG A 87 55.55 6.73 -3.76
N ASP A 88 55.89 8.01 -3.82
CA ASP A 88 57.10 8.56 -3.20
C ASP A 88 57.08 8.31 -1.68
N ILE A 89 55.98 8.64 -0.98
CA ILE A 89 55.81 8.39 0.46
C ILE A 89 55.96 6.90 0.80
N LEU A 90 55.35 5.99 0.03
CA LEU A 90 55.43 4.56 0.30
C LEU A 90 56.84 4.02 0.06
N THR A 91 57.52 4.46 -1.00
CA THR A 91 58.90 4.09 -1.29
C THR A 91 59.85 4.56 -0.19
N THR A 92 59.70 5.80 0.28
CA THR A 92 60.49 6.32 1.41
C THR A 92 60.29 5.50 2.69
N ASN A 93 59.10 4.94 2.90
CA ASN A 93 58.77 4.11 4.06
C ASN A 93 58.92 2.60 3.80
N SER A 94 59.61 2.18 2.73
CA SER A 94 59.85 0.77 2.38
C SER A 94 58.57 -0.08 2.16
N HIS A 95 57.44 0.54 1.83
CA HIS A 95 56.18 -0.15 1.52
C HIS A 95 55.97 -0.28 0.00
N LYS A 96 55.33 -1.37 -0.44
CA LYS A 96 55.02 -1.62 -1.85
C LYS A 96 53.66 -1.01 -2.23
N ILE A 97 53.61 -0.26 -3.33
CA ILE A 97 52.37 0.33 -3.85
C ILE A 97 51.31 -0.72 -4.18
N GLU A 98 51.72 -1.93 -4.57
CA GLU A 98 50.81 -3.06 -4.82
C GLU A 98 50.13 -3.53 -3.55
N ALA A 99 50.85 -3.61 -2.43
CA ALA A 99 50.30 -3.98 -1.13
C ALA A 99 49.29 -2.93 -0.66
N PHE A 100 49.61 -1.65 -0.82
CA PHE A 100 48.69 -0.55 -0.53
C PHE A 100 47.44 -0.58 -1.42
N ALA A 101 47.59 -0.87 -2.72
CA ALA A 101 46.45 -1.01 -3.63
C ALA A 101 45.53 -2.18 -3.24
N ASN A 102 46.09 -3.30 -2.79
CA ASN A 102 45.31 -4.42 -2.26
C ASN A 102 44.55 -4.01 -0.99
N LEU A 103 45.22 -3.31 -0.06
CA LEU A 103 44.64 -2.80 1.17
C LEU A 103 43.43 -1.89 0.90
N VAL A 104 43.59 -0.89 0.03
CA VAL A 104 42.49 0.01 -0.39
C VAL A 104 41.34 -0.78 -1.03
N GLY A 105 41.67 -1.80 -1.83
CA GLY A 105 40.68 -2.68 -2.44
C GLY A 105 39.87 -3.49 -1.42
N HIS A 106 40.54 -4.05 -0.41
CA HIS A 106 39.89 -4.79 0.68
C HIS A 106 39.02 -3.86 1.55
N VAL A 107 39.51 -2.66 1.89
CA VAL A 107 38.72 -1.65 2.63
C VAL A 107 37.47 -1.25 1.84
N SER A 108 37.58 -1.08 0.51
CA SER A 108 36.43 -0.79 -0.37
C SER A 108 35.37 -1.90 -0.40
N ASN A 109 35.72 -3.14 -0.01
CA ASN A 109 34.80 -4.27 0.07
C ASN A 109 34.09 -4.39 1.43
N LEU A 110 34.49 -3.61 2.44
CA LEU A 110 33.83 -3.62 3.74
C LEU A 110 32.39 -3.10 3.60
N GLN A 111 31.44 -3.93 4.00
CA GLN A 111 30.03 -3.56 4.04
C GLN A 111 29.76 -2.63 5.23
N LEU A 112 28.73 -1.77 5.14
CA LEU A 112 28.34 -0.85 6.22
C LEU A 112 28.14 -1.55 7.56
N ARG A 113 27.68 -2.81 7.58
CA ARG A 113 27.51 -3.58 8.82
C ARG A 113 28.84 -3.89 9.54
N VAL A 114 29.94 -4.03 8.79
CA VAL A 114 31.28 -4.23 9.34
C VAL A 114 31.77 -2.91 9.93
N LEU A 115 31.71 -1.84 9.13
CA LEU A 115 32.09 -0.50 9.55
C LEU A 115 31.32 -0.06 10.80
N ARG A 116 30.00 -0.25 10.82
CA ARG A 116 29.17 0.08 11.99
C ARG A 116 29.55 -0.72 13.22
N ARG A 117 29.85 -2.01 13.11
CA ARG A 117 30.29 -2.82 14.27
C ARG A 117 31.68 -2.40 14.78
N TYR A 118 32.52 -1.86 13.89
CA TYR A 118 33.82 -1.34 14.25
C TYR A 118 33.71 0.02 14.96
N PHE A 119 33.03 0.99 14.35
CA PHE A 119 32.91 2.37 14.85
C PHE A 119 31.80 2.58 15.91
N ASN A 120 30.91 1.62 16.13
CA ASN A 120 29.92 1.70 17.21
C ASN A 120 30.57 1.35 18.56
N ASP A 121 31.41 2.28 19.02
CA ASP A 121 32.17 2.24 20.26
C ASP A 121 32.12 3.61 20.93
N GLU A 122 31.83 3.65 22.23
CA GLU A 122 31.77 4.90 22.99
C GLU A 122 33.16 5.55 23.10
N ALA A 123 34.23 4.74 23.14
CA ALA A 123 35.61 5.23 23.10
C ALA A 123 35.95 6.01 21.81
N MET A 124 35.17 5.83 20.73
CA MET A 124 35.36 6.52 19.46
C MET A 124 34.44 7.74 19.29
N GLN A 125 33.73 8.17 20.34
CA GLN A 125 32.78 9.30 20.25
C GLN A 125 33.47 10.64 19.96
N SER A 126 34.64 10.87 20.58
CA SER A 126 35.41 12.11 20.42
C SER A 126 36.36 12.06 19.21
N SER A 127 36.95 10.90 18.94
CA SER A 127 37.87 10.67 17.83
C SER A 127 37.98 9.19 17.48
N ASP A 128 38.20 8.89 16.19
CA ASP A 128 38.43 7.52 15.74
C ASP A 128 39.71 6.94 16.36
N THR A 129 39.65 5.68 16.80
CA THR A 129 40.78 4.96 17.38
C THR A 129 41.07 3.70 16.56
N TRP A 130 42.34 3.48 16.20
CA TRP A 130 42.75 2.26 15.51
C TRP A 130 42.84 1.06 16.47
N CYS A 131 42.20 -0.04 16.10
CA CYS A 131 42.17 -1.29 16.86
C CYS A 131 42.13 -2.49 15.88
N PRO A 132 43.29 -3.08 15.56
CA PRO A 132 43.39 -4.13 14.55
C PRO A 132 42.65 -5.41 14.95
N GLU A 133 42.67 -5.79 16.24
CA GLU A 133 42.01 -7.02 16.72
C GLU A 133 40.49 -6.94 16.56
N LYS A 134 39.91 -5.76 16.83
CA LYS A 134 38.48 -5.52 16.65
C LYS A 134 38.09 -5.61 15.18
N LEU A 135 38.87 -5.01 14.28
CA LEU A 135 38.59 -5.08 12.85
C LEU A 135 38.68 -6.53 12.35
N HIS A 136 39.71 -7.27 12.75
CA HIS A 136 39.88 -8.69 12.43
C HIS A 136 38.66 -9.52 12.85
N LYS A 137 38.26 -9.39 14.13
CA LYS A 137 37.09 -10.09 14.70
C LYS A 137 35.80 -9.77 13.94
N VAL A 138 35.55 -8.49 13.65
CA VAL A 138 34.32 -8.05 12.96
C VAL A 138 34.32 -8.50 11.50
N PHE A 139 35.47 -8.43 10.82
CA PHE A 139 35.62 -8.89 9.44
C PHE A 139 35.31 -10.38 9.31
N TYR A 140 35.95 -11.25 10.11
CA TYR A 140 35.71 -12.69 10.05
C TYR A 140 34.31 -13.09 10.53
N ARG A 141 33.73 -12.34 11.48
CA ARG A 141 32.30 -12.50 11.82
C ARG A 141 31.40 -12.23 10.60
N ASN A 142 31.75 -11.29 9.74
CA ASN A 142 31.00 -11.03 8.51
C ASN A 142 31.21 -12.12 7.46
N VAL A 143 32.46 -12.55 7.24
CA VAL A 143 32.79 -13.65 6.32
C VAL A 143 32.05 -14.93 6.70
N SER A 144 32.01 -15.27 7.99
CA SER A 144 31.26 -16.42 8.52
C SER A 144 29.76 -16.36 8.24
N ALA A 145 29.18 -15.16 8.28
CA ALA A 145 27.75 -14.94 8.07
C ALA A 145 27.33 -14.86 6.59
N MET A 146 28.26 -15.02 5.64
CA MET A 146 27.93 -15.00 4.21
C MET A 146 27.24 -16.30 3.79
N HIS A 147 26.05 -16.15 3.19
CA HIS A 147 25.30 -17.26 2.59
C HIS A 147 25.72 -17.46 1.12
N CYS A 148 26.77 -18.24 0.90
CA CYS A 148 27.27 -18.55 -0.45
C CYS A 148 26.59 -19.82 -1.01
N LYS A 149 26.26 -19.82 -2.31
CA LYS A 149 25.77 -21.02 -2.99
C LYS A 149 26.86 -22.11 -3.04
N LYS A 150 26.47 -23.39 -2.96
CA LYS A 150 27.36 -24.54 -3.19
C LYS A 150 28.02 -24.39 -4.57
N ASP A 151 29.32 -24.60 -4.64
CA ASP A 151 30.16 -24.50 -5.85
C ASP A 151 30.33 -23.10 -6.49
N SER A 152 29.87 -22.04 -5.81
CA SER A 152 30.08 -20.66 -6.27
C SER A 152 31.51 -20.15 -6.02
N ILE A 153 31.93 -19.16 -6.82
CA ILE A 153 33.18 -18.41 -6.61
C ILE A 153 33.19 -17.77 -5.21
N ASP A 154 32.05 -17.27 -4.74
CA ASP A 154 31.91 -16.69 -3.40
C ASP A 154 32.22 -17.70 -2.28
N LYS A 155 31.84 -18.97 -2.45
CA LYS A 155 32.18 -20.03 -1.48
C LYS A 155 33.67 -20.35 -1.50
N LYS A 156 34.28 -20.43 -2.68
CA LYS A 156 35.73 -20.62 -2.85
C LYS A 156 36.52 -19.47 -2.19
N ASN A 157 36.06 -18.24 -2.41
CA ASN A 157 36.62 -17.04 -1.80
C ASN A 157 36.49 -17.05 -0.26
N GLN A 158 35.32 -17.42 0.27
CA GLN A 158 35.09 -17.55 1.71
C GLN A 158 36.07 -18.54 2.35
N ILE A 159 36.27 -19.71 1.73
CA ILE A 159 37.24 -20.72 2.19
C ILE A 159 38.65 -20.14 2.19
N LYS A 160 39.06 -19.47 1.09
CA LYS A 160 40.38 -18.85 0.97
C LYS A 160 40.66 -17.80 2.05
N LEU A 161 39.64 -16.99 2.41
CA LEU A 161 39.74 -16.03 3.51
C LEU A 161 39.96 -16.75 4.85
N PHE A 162 39.19 -17.82 5.14
CA PHE A 162 39.37 -18.58 6.37
C PHE A 162 40.72 -19.29 6.47
N SER A 163 41.28 -19.76 5.36
CA SER A 163 42.63 -20.35 5.32
C SER A 163 43.75 -19.35 5.67
N ASN A 164 43.45 -18.04 5.69
CA ASN A 164 44.40 -16.98 6.06
C ASN A 164 43.97 -16.26 7.36
N ARG A 165 43.17 -16.92 8.21
CA ARG A 165 42.62 -16.30 9.43
C ARG A 165 43.67 -15.94 10.48
N ASP A 166 44.77 -16.70 10.53
CA ASP A 166 45.81 -16.51 11.54
C ASP A 166 46.69 -15.28 11.27
N LYS A 167 46.66 -14.75 10.04
CA LYS A 167 47.32 -13.51 9.68
C LYS A 167 46.64 -12.31 10.34
N SER A 168 47.43 -11.27 10.61
CA SER A 168 46.88 -9.98 11.00
C SER A 168 46.00 -9.43 9.87
N ILE A 169 45.02 -8.58 10.21
CA ILE A 169 44.07 -8.09 9.21
C ILE A 169 44.74 -7.22 8.13
N ILE A 170 45.81 -6.49 8.49
CA ILE A 170 46.59 -5.68 7.56
C ILE A 170 47.42 -6.57 6.64
N GLU A 171 48.15 -7.54 7.18
CA GLU A 171 48.95 -8.49 6.38
C GLU A 171 48.06 -9.25 5.39
N LEU A 172 46.88 -9.69 5.82
CA LEU A 172 45.89 -10.31 4.95
C LEU A 172 45.50 -9.38 3.78
N PHE A 173 45.19 -8.12 4.08
CA PHE A 173 44.71 -7.14 3.11
C PHE A 173 45.80 -6.65 2.15
N GLU A 174 47.06 -6.69 2.56
CA GLU A 174 48.21 -6.35 1.72
C GLU A 174 48.60 -7.50 0.77
N THR A 175 48.49 -8.74 1.22
CA THR A 175 48.99 -9.91 0.49
C THR A 175 47.95 -10.56 -0.41
N LEU A 176 46.67 -10.52 -0.05
CA LEU A 176 45.61 -11.18 -0.80
C LEU A 176 45.02 -10.25 -1.87
N ALA A 177 44.62 -10.82 -3.01
CA ALA A 177 43.94 -10.04 -4.05
C ALA A 177 42.54 -9.61 -3.58
N PRO A 178 42.16 -8.32 -3.69
CA PRO A 178 40.89 -7.80 -3.17
C PRO A 178 39.64 -8.39 -3.85
N LYS A 179 39.78 -9.03 -5.02
CA LYS A 179 38.68 -9.79 -5.63
C LYS A 179 38.16 -10.93 -4.73
N THR A 180 38.98 -11.43 -3.82
CA THR A 180 38.63 -12.50 -2.88
C THR A 180 37.69 -12.04 -1.77
N SER A 181 37.67 -10.75 -1.43
CA SER A 181 36.84 -10.20 -0.36
C SER A 181 35.57 -9.51 -0.85
N ILE A 182 35.26 -9.61 -2.16
CA ILE A 182 34.01 -9.10 -2.70
C ILE A 182 32.84 -9.84 -2.01
N PRO A 183 31.90 -9.12 -1.37
CA PRO A 183 30.81 -9.76 -0.65
C PRO A 183 29.82 -10.42 -1.61
N ALA A 184 29.31 -11.59 -1.23
CA ALA A 184 28.19 -12.24 -1.90
C ALA A 184 26.90 -11.40 -1.77
N PHE A 185 25.89 -11.71 -2.60
CA PHE A 185 24.56 -11.10 -2.48
C PHE A 185 23.96 -11.34 -1.09
N GLU A 186 23.27 -10.33 -0.55
CA GLU A 186 22.60 -10.47 0.75
C GLU A 186 21.39 -11.40 0.64
N ASP A 187 21.31 -12.37 1.57
CA ASP A 187 20.15 -13.26 1.72
C ASP A 187 19.60 -13.15 3.15
N GLN A 188 18.64 -12.24 3.36
CA GLN A 188 17.98 -12.02 4.66
C GLN A 188 16.71 -12.89 4.82
N ASN A 189 16.76 -14.14 4.36
CA ASN A 189 15.61 -15.05 4.30
C ASN A 189 14.96 -15.40 5.65
N ASN A 190 15.60 -15.09 6.79
CA ASN A 190 15.06 -15.32 8.13
C ASN A 190 14.85 -14.03 8.95
N ARG A 191 14.69 -12.87 8.28
CA ARG A 191 14.41 -11.59 8.96
C ARG A 191 12.92 -11.46 9.25
N ARG A 192 12.56 -11.42 10.55
CA ARG A 192 11.16 -11.31 11.02
C ARG A 192 10.26 -12.35 10.33
N PRO A 193 10.57 -13.65 10.45
CA PRO A 193 9.80 -14.70 9.78
C PRO A 193 8.33 -14.67 10.25
N PRO A 194 7.39 -15.11 9.41
CA PRO A 194 5.99 -15.23 9.81
C PRO A 194 5.83 -16.15 11.02
N ARG A 195 4.67 -16.10 11.66
CA ARG A 195 4.32 -16.95 12.81
C ARG A 195 3.09 -17.77 12.47
N CYS A 196 3.06 -19.04 12.88
CA CYS A 196 1.90 -19.90 12.73
C CYS A 196 0.71 -19.29 13.47
N GLN A 197 -0.41 -19.09 12.77
CA GLN A 197 -1.63 -18.48 13.32
C GLN A 197 -2.70 -19.53 13.69
N SER A 198 -2.38 -20.82 13.60
CA SER A 198 -3.30 -21.88 14.03
C SER A 198 -3.65 -21.73 15.51
N LEU A 199 -4.91 -21.98 15.83
CA LEU A 199 -5.43 -21.98 17.19
C LEU A 199 -5.45 -23.40 17.75
N LEU A 200 -4.86 -23.58 18.93
CA LEU A 200 -4.69 -24.86 19.61
C LEU A 200 -5.25 -24.79 21.03
N ILE A 201 -5.84 -25.88 21.52
CA ILE A 201 -6.11 -26.04 22.96
C ILE A 201 -4.77 -26.08 23.70
N THR A 202 -4.64 -25.30 24.77
CA THR A 202 -3.44 -25.33 25.62
C THR A 202 -3.59 -26.32 26.76
N ALA A 203 -2.46 -26.89 27.19
CA ALA A 203 -2.42 -27.68 28.42
C ALA A 203 -2.96 -26.90 29.62
N GLU A 204 -2.68 -25.59 29.72
CA GLU A 204 -3.21 -24.73 30.79
C GLU A 204 -4.74 -24.63 30.77
N ALA A 205 -5.34 -24.40 29.60
CA ALA A 205 -6.80 -24.33 29.45
C ALA A 205 -7.48 -25.65 29.82
N MET A 206 -6.90 -26.77 29.37
CA MET A 206 -7.38 -28.11 29.69
C MET A 206 -7.27 -28.42 31.19
N LYS A 207 -6.18 -27.99 31.85
CA LYS A 207 -5.95 -28.20 33.30
C LYS A 207 -6.80 -27.30 34.19
N ASN A 208 -7.34 -26.22 33.68
CA ASN A 208 -8.10 -25.28 34.48
C ASN A 208 -9.37 -25.98 35.01
N LYS A 209 -9.43 -26.14 36.33
CA LYS A 209 -10.56 -26.79 37.01
C LYS A 209 -11.90 -26.09 36.78
N LYS A 210 -11.89 -24.81 36.37
CA LYS A 210 -13.10 -24.09 35.94
C LYS A 210 -13.64 -24.55 34.58
N HIS A 211 -12.79 -25.11 33.73
CA HIS A 211 -13.14 -25.50 32.36
C HIS A 211 -13.36 -27.01 32.23
N LEU A 212 -12.45 -27.86 32.76
CA LEU A 212 -12.58 -29.32 32.68
C LEU A 212 -11.95 -30.03 33.89
N PRO A 213 -12.66 -30.11 35.04
CA PRO A 213 -12.08 -30.50 36.34
C PRO A 213 -11.55 -31.95 36.43
N ARG A 214 -11.97 -32.87 35.55
CA ARG A 214 -11.51 -34.26 35.49
C ARG A 214 -10.99 -34.68 34.11
N TRP A 215 -10.31 -33.77 33.40
CA TRP A 215 -9.80 -34.05 32.06
C TRP A 215 -8.97 -35.35 31.97
N THR A 216 -8.15 -35.67 32.99
CA THR A 216 -7.32 -36.89 33.01
C THR A 216 -8.11 -38.20 33.00
N ALA A 217 -9.38 -38.16 33.38
CA ALA A 217 -10.29 -39.32 33.31
C ALA A 217 -11.20 -39.28 32.08
N ILE A 218 -11.47 -38.08 31.55
CA ILE A 218 -12.42 -37.86 30.44
C ILE A 218 -11.73 -38.08 29.09
N VAL A 219 -10.59 -37.43 28.86
CA VAL A 219 -9.94 -37.42 27.54
C VAL A 219 -9.50 -38.83 27.11
N PRO A 220 -8.84 -39.65 27.96
CA PRO A 220 -8.45 -41.01 27.56
C PRO A 220 -9.64 -41.88 27.15
N LYS A 221 -10.77 -41.80 27.87
CA LYS A 221 -11.99 -42.55 27.53
C LYS A 221 -12.59 -42.13 26.19
N LEU A 222 -12.55 -40.83 25.88
CA LEU A 222 -13.02 -40.33 24.59
C LEU A 222 -12.14 -40.84 23.45
N VAL A 223 -10.83 -40.80 23.63
CA VAL A 223 -9.85 -41.29 22.65
C VAL A 223 -10.07 -42.77 22.39
N GLU A 224 -10.14 -43.59 23.44
CA GLU A 224 -10.37 -45.04 23.34
C GLU A 224 -11.68 -45.37 22.62
N GLU A 225 -12.78 -44.72 23.00
CA GLU A 225 -14.09 -44.95 22.37
C GLU A 225 -14.09 -44.57 20.88
N ILE A 226 -13.41 -43.48 20.50
CA ILE A 226 -13.33 -43.05 19.09
C ILE A 226 -12.41 -43.98 18.28
N GLU A 227 -11.30 -44.42 18.85
CA GLU A 227 -10.38 -45.38 18.20
C GLU A 227 -11.06 -46.72 17.95
N ASN A 228 -11.91 -47.18 18.87
CA ASN A 228 -12.77 -48.36 18.67
C ASN A 228 -13.74 -48.21 17.50
N HIS A 229 -14.02 -46.98 17.04
CA HIS A 229 -14.83 -46.68 15.84
C HIS A 229 -13.98 -46.45 14.58
N GLY A 230 -12.69 -46.81 14.60
CA GLY A 230 -11.83 -46.84 13.42
C GLY A 230 -11.13 -45.52 13.08
N VAL A 231 -11.06 -44.57 14.03
CA VAL A 231 -10.35 -43.30 13.86
C VAL A 231 -9.14 -43.25 14.78
N ASP A 232 -7.93 -43.34 14.21
CA ASP A 232 -6.66 -43.29 14.95
C ASP A 232 -6.37 -41.86 15.47
N ILE A 233 -6.86 -41.55 16.67
CA ILE A 233 -6.66 -40.26 17.34
C ILE A 233 -5.21 -40.12 17.83
N GLY A 234 -4.57 -41.20 18.25
CA GLY A 234 -3.19 -41.24 18.71
C GLY A 234 -2.13 -41.04 17.63
N PHE A 235 -2.47 -41.10 16.34
CA PHE A 235 -1.49 -41.04 15.24
C PHE A 235 -0.50 -39.86 15.37
N GLY A 236 0.79 -40.20 15.54
CA GLY A 236 1.87 -39.24 15.67
C GLY A 236 1.91 -38.46 17.00
N LEU A 237 1.15 -38.89 18.01
CA LEU A 237 1.14 -38.37 19.37
C LEU A 237 1.68 -39.42 20.36
N ASP A 238 2.47 -38.97 21.33
CA ASP A 238 2.89 -39.77 22.49
C ASP A 238 1.86 -39.61 23.62
N LEU A 239 0.88 -40.51 23.61
CA LEU A 239 -0.17 -40.62 24.63
C LEU A 239 0.18 -41.68 25.70
N SER A 240 1.43 -42.15 25.77
CA SER A 240 1.86 -43.19 26.72
C SER A 240 1.84 -42.73 28.18
N SER A 241 1.97 -41.42 28.41
CA SER A 241 1.94 -40.81 29.74
C SER A 241 0.96 -39.65 29.80
N ILE A 242 0.16 -39.59 30.87
CA ILE A 242 -0.71 -38.44 31.14
C ILE A 242 0.07 -37.14 31.38
N LYS A 243 1.39 -37.23 31.64
CA LYS A 243 2.29 -36.08 31.77
C LYS A 243 2.56 -35.36 30.44
N ASN A 244 2.25 -35.96 29.30
CA ASN A 244 2.37 -35.34 27.97
C ASN A 244 1.17 -34.42 27.68
N GLU A 245 0.90 -33.49 28.59
CA GLU A 245 -0.36 -32.73 28.69
C GLU A 245 -0.73 -32.00 27.40
N GLN A 246 0.24 -31.41 26.69
CA GLN A 246 -0.04 -30.72 25.43
C GLN A 246 -0.45 -31.66 24.30
N GLN A 247 0.06 -32.89 24.28
CA GLN A 247 -0.33 -33.91 23.28
C GLN A 247 -1.72 -34.46 23.60
N TRP A 248 -2.06 -34.60 24.88
CA TRP A 248 -3.44 -34.88 25.31
C TRP A 248 -4.42 -33.75 24.98
N ALA A 249 -4.02 -32.49 25.12
CA ALA A 249 -4.81 -31.35 24.67
C ALA A 249 -5.05 -31.37 23.14
N GLN A 250 -4.03 -31.79 22.37
CA GLN A 250 -4.16 -31.99 20.93
C GLN A 250 -5.10 -33.17 20.59
N ALA A 251 -4.99 -34.30 21.30
CA ALA A 251 -5.89 -35.43 21.14
C ALA A 251 -7.35 -35.06 21.47
N LEU A 252 -7.56 -34.30 22.56
CA LEU A 252 -8.88 -33.73 22.89
C LEU A 252 -9.39 -32.86 21.74
N GLN A 253 -8.57 -31.94 21.20
CA GLN A 253 -8.99 -31.12 20.08
C GLN A 253 -9.32 -31.94 18.83
N ARG A 254 -8.62 -33.05 18.57
CA ARG A 254 -8.98 -34.00 17.49
C ARG A 254 -10.38 -34.57 17.72
N CYS A 255 -10.67 -35.08 18.93
CA CYS A 255 -11.97 -35.62 19.30
C CYS A 255 -13.10 -34.60 19.09
N LEU A 256 -12.88 -33.33 19.47
CA LEU A 256 -13.89 -32.27 19.36
C LEU A 256 -14.13 -31.80 17.91
N GLU A 257 -13.17 -31.95 17.00
CA GLU A 257 -13.26 -31.39 15.64
C GLU A 257 -13.47 -32.44 14.54
N LEU A 258 -13.77 -33.68 14.92
CA LEU A 258 -14.15 -34.73 13.98
C LEU A 258 -15.29 -34.30 13.06
N SER A 259 -15.23 -34.80 11.82
CA SER A 259 -16.31 -34.64 10.87
C SER A 259 -17.53 -35.44 11.32
N ALA A 260 -18.72 -35.04 10.90
CA ALA A 260 -19.95 -35.75 11.26
C ALA A 260 -19.95 -37.23 10.84
N LEU A 261 -19.13 -37.61 9.85
CA LEU A 261 -18.98 -38.99 9.38
C LEU A 261 -18.20 -39.88 10.38
N HIS A 262 -17.30 -39.26 11.14
CA HIS A 262 -16.32 -39.93 11.99
C HIS A 262 -16.50 -39.62 13.48
N ASP A 263 -17.49 -38.81 13.83
CA ASP A 263 -17.81 -38.42 15.21
C ASP A 263 -18.90 -39.35 15.80
N PRO A 264 -18.55 -40.32 16.67
CA PRO A 264 -19.53 -41.24 17.26
C PRO A 264 -20.49 -40.56 18.24
N PHE A 265 -20.17 -39.33 18.69
CA PHE A 265 -20.95 -38.58 19.65
C PHE A 265 -21.77 -37.46 19.02
N GLN A 266 -21.53 -37.14 17.74
CA GLN A 266 -22.21 -36.08 16.99
C GLN A 266 -22.21 -34.72 17.73
N LEU A 267 -21.11 -34.39 18.42
CA LEU A 267 -20.99 -33.24 19.32
C LEU A 267 -21.45 -31.95 18.67
N ARG A 268 -21.01 -31.70 17.43
CA ARG A 268 -21.35 -30.49 16.68
C ARG A 268 -22.84 -30.39 16.36
N ALA A 269 -23.52 -31.53 16.20
CA ALA A 269 -24.94 -31.54 15.87
C ALA A 269 -25.76 -31.01 17.05
N TRP A 270 -25.52 -31.51 18.27
CA TRP A 270 -26.39 -31.23 19.42
C TRP A 270 -25.92 -30.17 20.41
N VAL A 271 -24.62 -29.82 20.42
CA VAL A 271 -24.10 -28.78 21.33
C VAL A 271 -24.46 -27.36 20.87
N GLY A 272 -24.81 -27.17 19.58
CA GLY A 272 -25.16 -25.88 18.97
C GLY A 272 -26.61 -25.39 19.16
N GLY A 273 -27.43 -26.09 19.95
CA GLY A 273 -28.74 -25.61 20.40
C GLY A 273 -29.93 -25.77 19.44
N ASN A 274 -29.89 -26.68 18.47
CA ASN A 274 -31.11 -27.16 17.80
C ASN A 274 -31.91 -28.01 18.82
N LYS A 275 -33.24 -27.94 18.80
CA LYS A 275 -34.10 -28.70 19.74
C LYS A 275 -34.70 -29.97 19.11
N GLU A 276 -34.64 -30.08 17.79
CA GLU A 276 -35.12 -31.23 17.03
C GLU A 276 -33.94 -31.91 16.34
N TYR A 277 -33.57 -33.08 16.82
CA TYR A 277 -32.60 -33.95 16.16
C TYR A 277 -33.19 -35.35 15.99
N GLY A 278 -32.91 -35.99 14.86
CA GLY A 278 -33.35 -37.36 14.61
C GLY A 278 -32.77 -38.36 15.62
N GLU A 279 -33.37 -39.55 15.71
CA GLU A 279 -33.02 -40.60 16.69
C GLU A 279 -31.52 -40.89 16.79
N PHE A 280 -30.79 -40.82 15.67
CA PHE A 280 -29.35 -41.07 15.62
C PHE A 280 -28.55 -40.13 16.53
N VAL A 281 -28.86 -38.83 16.54
CA VAL A 281 -28.16 -37.82 17.36
C VAL A 281 -28.51 -37.98 18.84
N ILE A 282 -29.76 -38.37 19.14
CA ILE A 282 -30.20 -38.68 20.50
C ILE A 282 -29.40 -39.85 21.07
N ARG A 283 -29.28 -40.96 20.31
CA ARG A 283 -28.49 -42.13 20.71
C ARG A 283 -27.00 -41.78 20.91
N ALA A 284 -26.44 -40.92 20.06
CA ALA A 284 -25.06 -40.44 20.19
C ALA A 284 -24.83 -39.62 21.47
N LYS A 285 -25.79 -38.76 21.83
CA LYS A 285 -25.77 -38.01 23.10
C LYS A 285 -25.88 -38.93 24.32
N GLU A 286 -26.79 -39.90 24.29
CA GLU A 286 -26.94 -40.90 25.37
C GLU A 286 -25.69 -41.77 25.54
N ARG A 287 -25.02 -42.10 24.44
CA ARG A 287 -23.73 -42.81 24.48
C ARG A 287 -22.68 -41.99 25.22
N LEU A 288 -22.54 -40.71 24.88
CA LEU A 288 -21.60 -39.82 25.56
C LEU A 288 -21.95 -39.66 27.05
N ALA A 289 -23.23 -39.51 27.39
CA ALA A 289 -23.69 -39.38 28.78
C ALA A 289 -23.33 -40.61 29.61
N ARG A 290 -23.51 -41.82 29.04
CA ARG A 290 -23.09 -43.08 29.67
C ARG A 290 -21.57 -43.17 29.84
N LEU A 291 -20.79 -42.78 28.84
CA LEU A 291 -19.32 -42.81 28.88
C LEU A 291 -18.73 -41.89 29.97
N LEU A 292 -19.30 -40.69 30.12
CA LEU A 292 -18.75 -39.64 30.99
C LEU A 292 -19.30 -39.61 32.42
N ASN A 293 -20.35 -40.39 32.73
CA ASN A 293 -20.97 -40.60 34.04
C ASN A 293 -20.67 -39.56 35.15
N GLY A 294 -21.58 -38.62 35.38
CA GLY A 294 -21.43 -37.56 36.40
C GLY A 294 -20.46 -36.43 36.04
N GLN A 295 -19.85 -36.44 34.83
CA GLN A 295 -19.03 -35.34 34.29
C GLN A 295 -19.56 -34.78 32.97
N PHE A 296 -20.73 -35.25 32.52
CA PHE A 296 -21.34 -34.89 31.25
C PHE A 296 -21.56 -33.37 31.11
N ASP A 297 -22.20 -32.72 32.10
CA ASP A 297 -22.55 -31.30 31.99
C ASP A 297 -21.33 -30.37 31.95
N ALA A 298 -20.32 -30.65 32.78
CA ALA A 298 -19.06 -29.90 32.77
C ALA A 298 -18.32 -30.03 31.42
N PHE A 299 -18.31 -31.23 30.84
CA PHE A 299 -17.76 -31.45 29.51
C PHE A 299 -18.56 -30.72 28.43
N VAL A 300 -19.90 -30.75 28.49
CA VAL A 300 -20.76 -30.04 27.54
C VAL A 300 -20.47 -28.53 27.56
N GLN A 301 -20.33 -27.92 28.74
CA GLN A 301 -19.97 -26.50 28.86
C GLN A 301 -18.59 -26.18 28.26
N PHE A 302 -17.61 -27.07 28.46
CA PHE A 302 -16.30 -26.96 27.82
C PHE A 302 -16.42 -26.97 26.29
N VAL A 303 -17.16 -27.94 25.75
CA VAL A 303 -17.36 -28.09 24.30
C VAL A 303 -18.12 -26.90 23.70
N GLN A 304 -19.12 -26.36 24.41
CA GLN A 304 -19.81 -25.13 24.01
C GLN A 304 -18.85 -23.95 23.88
N THR A 305 -18.02 -23.73 24.90
CA THR A 305 -17.02 -22.66 24.90
C THR A 305 -15.99 -22.85 23.78
N PHE A 306 -15.53 -24.09 23.58
CA PHE A 306 -14.58 -24.43 22.52
C PHE A 306 -15.16 -24.10 21.13
N TYR A 307 -16.37 -24.58 20.83
CA TYR A 307 -17.00 -24.31 19.54
C TYR A 307 -17.31 -22.83 19.34
N GLN A 308 -17.69 -22.11 20.39
CA GLN A 308 -17.85 -20.66 20.35
C GLN A 308 -16.54 -19.99 19.91
N GLU A 309 -15.41 -20.28 20.56
CA GLU A 309 -14.11 -19.72 20.18
C GLU A 309 -13.68 -20.09 18.75
N THR A 310 -13.95 -21.33 18.30
CA THR A 310 -13.66 -21.69 16.90
C THR A 310 -14.50 -20.89 15.92
N ASN A 311 -15.77 -20.61 16.24
CA ASN A 311 -16.66 -19.81 15.40
C ASN A 311 -16.28 -18.33 15.42
N ASP A 312 -15.90 -17.79 16.57
CA ASP A 312 -15.37 -16.44 16.71
C ASP A 312 -14.12 -16.25 15.85
N SER A 313 -13.23 -17.24 15.81
CA SER A 313 -12.01 -17.18 14.99
C SER A 313 -12.33 -17.11 13.49
N ARG A 314 -13.32 -17.90 13.04
CA ARG A 314 -13.80 -17.92 11.65
C ARG A 314 -14.49 -16.61 11.26
N SER A 315 -15.03 -15.88 12.23
CA SER A 315 -15.76 -14.62 12.03
C SER A 315 -14.91 -13.37 12.33
N ALA A 316 -13.64 -13.55 12.68
CA ALA A 316 -12.69 -12.50 13.11
C ALA A 316 -13.01 -11.83 14.47
N LEU A 317 -13.88 -12.44 15.27
CA LEU A 317 -14.26 -11.99 16.61
C LEU A 317 -13.30 -12.49 17.70
N TRP A 318 -12.46 -13.47 17.40
CA TRP A 318 -11.56 -14.06 18.40
C TRP A 318 -10.40 -13.14 18.78
N PHE A 319 -10.23 -12.94 20.09
CA PHE A 319 -9.10 -12.22 20.69
C PHE A 319 -8.46 -13.09 21.74
N SER A 320 -7.13 -13.07 21.78
CA SER A 320 -6.38 -13.71 22.85
C SER A 320 -6.76 -13.08 24.19
N SER A 321 -7.17 -13.92 25.14
CA SER A 321 -7.42 -13.55 26.53
C SER A 321 -6.98 -14.69 27.47
N PRO A 322 -6.62 -14.40 28.73
CA PRO A 322 -6.22 -15.42 29.71
C PRO A 322 -7.31 -16.47 30.01
N CYS A 323 -8.57 -16.18 29.71
CA CYS A 323 -9.71 -17.08 29.94
C CYS A 323 -10.05 -17.97 28.74
N ASN A 324 -9.33 -17.83 27.62
CA ASN A 324 -9.61 -18.60 26.41
C ASN A 324 -9.14 -20.06 26.55
N LEU A 325 -9.88 -20.96 25.90
CA LEU A 325 -9.48 -22.36 25.69
C LEU A 325 -8.43 -22.49 24.59
N LEU A 326 -8.51 -21.62 23.57
CA LEU A 326 -7.59 -21.61 22.44
C LEU A 326 -6.46 -20.60 22.63
N SER A 327 -5.30 -20.91 22.06
CA SER A 327 -4.20 -19.96 21.91
C SER A 327 -3.59 -20.02 20.51
N VAL A 328 -2.95 -18.93 20.09
CA VAL A 328 -2.21 -18.89 18.82
C VAL A 328 -0.91 -19.69 18.98
N CYS A 329 -0.68 -20.66 18.10
CA CYS A 329 0.52 -21.50 18.07
C CYS A 329 1.83 -20.68 18.10
N ASN A 330 1.90 -19.59 17.34
CA ASN A 330 3.00 -18.60 17.35
C ASN A 330 4.43 -19.14 17.07
N THR A 331 4.55 -20.41 16.68
CA THR A 331 5.81 -21.03 16.24
C THR A 331 6.22 -20.52 14.87
N LYS A 332 7.53 -20.32 14.64
CA LYS A 332 8.06 -19.92 13.33
C LYS A 332 7.88 -21.08 12.33
N PRO A 333 7.19 -20.89 11.20
CA PRO A 333 7.17 -21.87 10.14
C PRO A 333 8.57 -22.10 9.57
N PRO A 334 8.92 -23.33 9.18
CA PRO A 334 10.13 -23.57 8.40
C PRO A 334 9.95 -23.10 6.95
N HIS A 335 11.08 -22.94 6.25
CA HIS A 335 11.06 -22.85 4.78
C HIS A 335 10.40 -24.10 4.19
N LYS A 336 9.69 -23.94 3.08
CA LYS A 336 8.97 -25.03 2.42
C LYS A 336 9.90 -26.20 2.06
N ALA A 337 11.13 -25.91 1.64
CA ALA A 337 12.16 -26.92 1.35
C ALA A 337 12.42 -27.87 2.54
N ASN A 338 12.39 -27.35 3.78
CA ASN A 338 12.69 -28.14 4.98
C ASN A 338 11.50 -29.02 5.44
N GLN A 339 10.37 -28.95 4.74
CA GLN A 339 9.18 -29.76 5.01
C GLN A 339 8.52 -30.18 3.68
N LEU A 340 9.32 -30.31 2.62
CA LEU A 340 8.82 -30.58 1.28
C LEU A 340 8.01 -31.89 1.26
N ASN A 341 8.49 -32.92 1.94
CA ASN A 341 7.81 -34.21 2.09
C ASN A 341 6.43 -34.06 2.72
N ASP A 342 6.31 -33.30 3.82
CA ASP A 342 5.03 -33.04 4.50
C ASP A 342 4.06 -32.28 3.56
N LEU A 343 4.57 -31.31 2.79
CA LEU A 343 3.78 -30.52 1.85
C LEU A 343 3.33 -31.32 0.61
N LEU A 344 4.21 -32.17 0.07
CA LEU A 344 3.89 -33.09 -1.02
C LEU A 344 2.89 -34.14 -0.54
N SER A 345 3.03 -34.63 0.69
CA SER A 345 2.08 -35.55 1.29
C SER A 345 0.67 -34.97 1.35
N GLY A 346 0.55 -33.69 1.72
CA GLY A 346 -0.72 -32.98 1.68
C GLY A 346 -1.24 -32.68 0.26
N ALA A 347 -0.37 -32.59 -0.75
CA ALA A 347 -0.77 -32.35 -2.14
C ALA A 347 -1.24 -33.62 -2.86
N LEU A 348 -0.60 -34.75 -2.57
CA LEU A 348 -0.90 -36.07 -3.14
C LEU A 348 -1.89 -36.87 -2.28
N SER A 349 -2.19 -36.39 -1.07
CA SER A 349 -3.09 -37.04 -0.10
C SER A 349 -2.64 -38.47 0.23
N CYS A 350 -1.33 -38.64 0.39
CA CYS A 350 -0.67 -39.87 0.83
C CYS A 350 0.64 -39.51 1.56
N VAL A 351 1.22 -40.44 2.33
CA VAL A 351 2.55 -40.21 2.91
C VAL A 351 3.60 -40.25 1.78
N VAL A 352 4.44 -39.22 1.72
CA VAL A 352 5.53 -39.09 0.75
C VAL A 352 6.85 -39.10 1.52
N ASP A 353 7.60 -40.18 1.34
CA ASP A 353 8.96 -40.38 1.85
C ASP A 353 10.01 -39.90 0.83
N ASP A 354 11.29 -39.96 1.21
CA ASP A 354 12.40 -39.50 0.37
C ASP A 354 12.49 -40.26 -0.96
N GLU A 355 12.14 -41.56 -0.97
CA GLU A 355 12.08 -42.39 -2.18
C GLU A 355 11.03 -41.87 -3.17
N LYS A 356 9.80 -41.59 -2.69
CA LYS A 356 8.75 -41.01 -3.55
C LYS A 356 9.11 -39.61 -4.02
N VAL A 357 9.85 -38.82 -3.24
CA VAL A 357 10.37 -37.52 -3.70
C VAL A 357 11.36 -37.70 -4.84
N GLU A 358 12.27 -38.67 -4.75
CA GLU A 358 13.22 -38.98 -5.82
C GLU A 358 12.51 -39.45 -7.10
N LEU A 359 11.55 -40.37 -6.98
CA LEU A 359 10.71 -40.81 -8.11
C LEU A 359 9.96 -39.64 -8.76
N LEU A 360 9.43 -38.73 -7.95
CA LEU A 360 8.75 -37.53 -8.44
C LEU A 360 9.73 -36.59 -9.16
N ASN A 361 10.94 -36.37 -8.63
CA ASN A 361 11.96 -35.53 -9.26
C ASN A 361 12.43 -36.12 -10.60
N ASN A 362 12.59 -37.44 -10.67
CA ASN A 362 12.93 -38.13 -11.92
C ASN A 362 11.83 -37.93 -12.97
N LEU A 363 10.57 -38.16 -12.60
CA LEU A 363 9.42 -37.88 -13.47
C LEU A 363 9.38 -36.41 -13.92
N TRP A 364 9.73 -35.49 -13.03
CA TRP A 364 9.73 -34.06 -13.28
C TRP A 364 10.83 -33.63 -14.27
N GLY A 365 12.00 -34.29 -14.20
CA GLY A 365 13.11 -34.12 -15.13
C GLY A 365 12.84 -34.73 -16.51
N GLU A 366 12.32 -35.96 -16.55
CA GLU A 366 11.90 -36.64 -17.78
C GLU A 366 10.76 -35.88 -18.49
N ASN A 367 9.85 -35.30 -17.70
CA ASN A 367 8.71 -34.49 -18.15
C ASN A 367 7.91 -35.13 -19.31
N PRO A 368 7.41 -36.36 -19.15
CA PRO A 368 6.75 -37.10 -20.23
C PRO A 368 5.52 -36.36 -20.76
N ARG A 369 5.24 -36.52 -22.06
CA ARG A 369 4.15 -35.81 -22.74
C ARG A 369 2.78 -36.44 -22.47
N VAL A 370 1.80 -35.57 -22.20
CA VAL A 370 0.37 -35.89 -22.18
C VAL A 370 -0.29 -34.94 -23.19
N GLY A 371 -0.54 -35.43 -24.40
CA GLY A 371 -1.00 -34.57 -25.51
C GLY A 371 0.02 -33.49 -25.88
N LYS A 372 -0.37 -32.21 -25.84
CA LYS A 372 0.44 -31.07 -26.30
C LYS A 372 1.51 -30.58 -25.32
N ARG A 373 1.47 -31.00 -24.04
CA ARG A 373 2.40 -30.54 -22.99
C ARG A 373 2.95 -31.73 -22.19
N GLY A 374 4.13 -31.55 -21.60
CA GLY A 374 4.65 -32.47 -20.59
C GLY A 374 3.91 -32.34 -19.25
N VAL A 375 4.07 -33.32 -18.35
CA VAL A 375 3.54 -33.29 -16.97
C VAL A 375 3.83 -31.96 -16.27
N LYS A 376 5.09 -31.52 -16.25
CA LYS A 376 5.52 -30.23 -15.68
C LYS A 376 4.81 -29.05 -16.36
N GLY A 377 4.59 -29.14 -17.68
CA GLY A 377 3.89 -28.14 -18.47
C GLY A 377 2.41 -28.00 -18.11
N TRP A 378 1.72 -29.12 -17.85
CA TRP A 378 0.33 -29.12 -17.39
C TRP A 378 0.18 -28.63 -15.96
N CYS A 379 1.08 -29.02 -15.06
CA CYS A 379 1.09 -28.51 -13.69
C CYS A 379 1.38 -26.99 -13.66
N LYS A 380 2.27 -26.48 -14.52
CA LYS A 380 2.45 -25.04 -14.73
C LYS A 380 1.17 -24.36 -15.20
N PHE A 381 0.54 -24.93 -16.23
CA PHE A 381 -0.67 -24.36 -16.80
C PHE A 381 -1.84 -24.35 -15.80
N SER A 382 -1.90 -25.34 -14.92
CA SER A 382 -2.79 -25.38 -13.75
C SER A 382 -2.56 -24.19 -12.80
N ALA A 383 -1.29 -23.92 -12.46
CA ALA A 383 -0.92 -22.81 -11.58
C ALA A 383 -1.22 -21.43 -12.19
N ASP A 384 -0.99 -21.28 -13.50
CA ASP A 384 -1.31 -20.04 -14.22
C ASP A 384 -2.82 -19.78 -14.24
N CYS A 385 -3.64 -20.81 -14.53
CA CYS A 385 -5.11 -20.70 -14.47
C CYS A 385 -5.61 -20.38 -13.06
N GLN A 386 -5.02 -20.99 -12.02
CA GLN A 386 -5.36 -20.68 -10.63
C GLN A 386 -5.11 -19.21 -10.30
N LYS A 387 -4.00 -18.64 -10.78
CA LYS A 387 -3.65 -17.24 -10.58
C LYS A 387 -4.55 -16.29 -11.35
N GLU A 388 -4.94 -16.67 -12.57
CA GLU A 388 -5.80 -15.86 -13.43
C GLU A 388 -7.25 -15.78 -12.93
N TYR A 389 -7.83 -16.92 -12.55
CA TYR A 389 -9.25 -17.04 -12.22
C TYR A 389 -9.56 -17.00 -10.71
N GLY A 390 -8.55 -17.21 -9.85
CA GLY A 390 -8.69 -17.17 -8.39
C GLY A 390 -9.79 -18.11 -7.88
N ASN A 391 -10.59 -17.63 -6.92
CA ASN A 391 -11.69 -18.40 -6.31
C ASN A 391 -12.81 -18.77 -7.31
N GLY A 392 -12.85 -18.13 -8.48
CA GLY A 392 -13.81 -18.43 -9.54
C GLY A 392 -13.41 -19.60 -10.44
N LEU A 393 -12.19 -20.15 -10.31
CA LEU A 393 -11.67 -21.18 -11.22
C LEU A 393 -12.58 -22.41 -11.30
N ASN A 394 -12.91 -23.02 -10.15
CA ASN A 394 -13.71 -24.25 -10.12
C ASN A 394 -15.08 -24.05 -10.80
N TYR A 395 -15.71 -22.91 -10.53
CA TYR A 395 -16.97 -22.52 -11.16
C TYR A 395 -16.84 -22.33 -12.67
N LYS A 396 -15.84 -21.57 -13.13
CA LYS A 396 -15.61 -21.33 -14.57
C LYS A 396 -15.28 -22.62 -15.32
N MET A 397 -14.56 -23.53 -14.68
CA MET A 397 -14.25 -24.83 -15.24
C MET A 397 -15.49 -25.70 -15.43
N LYS A 398 -16.23 -25.93 -14.35
CA LYS A 398 -17.48 -26.69 -14.40
C LYS A 398 -18.47 -26.06 -15.39
N HIS A 399 -18.50 -24.73 -15.49
CA HIS A 399 -19.28 -24.01 -16.50
C HIS A 399 -18.88 -24.33 -17.94
N ASN A 400 -17.60 -24.23 -18.26
CA ASN A 400 -17.13 -24.47 -19.62
C ASN A 400 -17.31 -25.93 -20.00
N ARG A 401 -17.13 -26.87 -19.06
CA ARG A 401 -17.46 -28.29 -19.24
C ARG A 401 -18.94 -28.47 -19.58
N TRP A 402 -19.83 -27.88 -18.78
CA TRP A 402 -21.26 -27.91 -19.06
C TRP A 402 -21.61 -27.32 -20.44
N LEU A 403 -21.00 -26.20 -20.84
CA LEU A 403 -21.20 -25.60 -22.18
C LEU A 403 -20.82 -26.60 -23.28
N LYS A 404 -19.68 -27.29 -23.12
CA LYS A 404 -19.22 -28.32 -24.06
C LYS A 404 -20.20 -29.49 -24.13
N ASP A 405 -20.57 -30.06 -22.98
CA ASP A 405 -21.43 -31.25 -22.88
C ASP A 405 -22.83 -30.98 -23.47
N ASN A 406 -23.31 -29.74 -23.33
CA ASN A 406 -24.61 -29.30 -23.86
C ASN A 406 -24.52 -28.70 -25.27
N LYS A 407 -23.42 -28.94 -25.99
CA LYS A 407 -23.19 -28.46 -27.37
C LYS A 407 -23.36 -26.94 -27.55
N LYS A 408 -23.09 -26.16 -26.50
CA LYS A 408 -23.08 -24.69 -26.50
C LYS A 408 -21.66 -24.16 -26.80
N LYS A 409 -21.58 -22.89 -27.19
CA LYS A 409 -20.30 -22.22 -27.45
C LYS A 409 -19.50 -22.10 -26.15
N VAL A 410 -18.40 -22.85 -26.07
CA VAL A 410 -17.44 -22.77 -24.97
C VAL A 410 -16.81 -21.37 -24.93
N GLU A 411 -16.89 -20.71 -23.78
CA GLU A 411 -16.34 -19.37 -23.57
C GLU A 411 -14.81 -19.37 -23.45
N ASP A 412 -14.26 -20.40 -22.80
CA ASP A 412 -12.83 -20.59 -22.59
C ASP A 412 -12.39 -22.03 -22.87
N LYS A 413 -11.94 -22.26 -24.10
CA LYS A 413 -11.46 -23.58 -24.56
C LYS A 413 -10.22 -24.06 -23.79
N LYS A 414 -9.45 -23.16 -23.19
CA LYS A 414 -8.22 -23.54 -22.47
C LYS A 414 -8.54 -24.26 -21.15
N LEU A 415 -9.66 -23.90 -20.50
CA LEU A 415 -10.12 -24.57 -19.28
C LEU A 415 -10.60 -26.00 -19.56
N ILE A 416 -11.25 -26.24 -20.71
CA ILE A 416 -11.61 -27.59 -21.15
C ILE A 416 -10.35 -28.44 -21.38
N GLU A 417 -9.38 -27.88 -22.10
CA GLU A 417 -8.12 -28.57 -22.41
C GLU A 417 -7.40 -29.00 -21.12
N LEU A 418 -7.37 -28.12 -20.12
CA LEU A 418 -6.78 -28.38 -18.82
C LEU A 418 -7.55 -29.46 -18.04
N ASP A 419 -8.87 -29.38 -18.08
CA ASP A 419 -9.76 -30.29 -17.38
C ASP A 419 -9.59 -31.73 -17.84
N GLU A 420 -9.55 -31.94 -19.16
CA GLU A 420 -9.33 -33.26 -19.78
C GLU A 420 -7.95 -33.82 -19.46
N ALA A 421 -6.92 -32.96 -19.47
CA ALA A 421 -5.55 -33.36 -19.17
C ALA A 421 -5.34 -33.70 -17.68
N THR A 422 -6.13 -33.13 -16.78
CA THR A 422 -5.93 -33.25 -15.32
C THR A 422 -5.91 -34.70 -14.85
N ASN A 423 -6.90 -35.50 -15.29
CA ASN A 423 -6.99 -36.90 -14.89
C ASN A 423 -5.83 -37.74 -15.44
N LEU A 424 -5.43 -37.48 -16.69
CA LEU A 424 -4.33 -38.19 -17.34
C LEU A 424 -2.99 -37.88 -16.66
N VAL A 425 -2.74 -36.60 -16.35
CA VAL A 425 -1.54 -36.17 -15.65
C VAL A 425 -1.49 -36.74 -14.23
N ALA A 426 -2.60 -36.68 -13.50
CA ALA A 426 -2.67 -37.24 -12.14
C ALA A 426 -2.46 -38.76 -12.15
N LYS A 427 -3.03 -39.48 -13.12
CA LYS A 427 -2.81 -40.92 -13.29
C LYS A 427 -1.33 -41.25 -13.52
N LEU A 428 -0.67 -40.54 -14.44
CA LEU A 428 0.74 -40.77 -14.73
C LEU A 428 1.64 -40.54 -13.50
N ILE A 429 1.37 -39.47 -12.74
CA ILE A 429 2.06 -39.22 -11.46
C ILE A 429 1.78 -40.37 -10.47
N ALA A 430 0.53 -40.81 -10.37
CA ALA A 430 0.12 -41.84 -9.43
C ALA A 430 0.77 -43.20 -9.73
N ASP A 431 0.80 -43.59 -11.02
CA ASP A 431 1.41 -44.84 -11.49
C ASP A 431 2.92 -44.86 -11.20
N ARG A 432 3.62 -43.73 -11.38
CA ARG A 432 5.06 -43.61 -11.09
C ARG A 432 5.38 -43.69 -9.60
N LEU A 433 4.47 -43.25 -8.74
CA LEU A 433 4.66 -43.20 -7.28
C LEU A 433 4.03 -44.40 -6.54
N GLY A 434 3.29 -45.27 -7.24
CA GLY A 434 2.57 -46.38 -6.62
C GLY A 434 1.42 -45.93 -5.70
N ILE A 435 0.75 -44.83 -6.04
CA ILE A 435 -0.35 -44.25 -5.23
C ILE A 435 -1.66 -44.19 -6.03
N SER A 436 -2.77 -43.81 -5.38
CA SER A 436 -4.06 -43.66 -6.05
C SER A 436 -4.27 -42.25 -6.61
N ALA A 437 -4.49 -42.13 -7.93
CA ALA A 437 -4.79 -40.86 -8.59
C ALA A 437 -6.09 -40.19 -8.08
N LYS A 438 -7.08 -40.98 -7.63
CA LYS A 438 -8.38 -40.49 -7.13
C LYS A 438 -8.21 -39.49 -5.98
N ARG A 439 -7.11 -39.59 -5.23
CA ARG A 439 -6.86 -38.77 -4.04
C ARG A 439 -6.44 -37.32 -4.37
N PHE A 440 -5.87 -37.07 -5.55
CA PHE A 440 -5.33 -35.75 -5.90
C PHE A 440 -5.62 -35.28 -7.34
N SER A 441 -6.44 -36.00 -8.09
CA SER A 441 -6.80 -35.66 -9.48
C SER A 441 -7.68 -34.40 -9.60
N ASN A 442 -7.06 -33.24 -9.34
CA ASN A 442 -7.66 -31.93 -9.52
C ASN A 442 -6.58 -30.88 -9.78
N ILE A 443 -6.97 -29.80 -10.45
CA ILE A 443 -6.07 -28.73 -10.91
C ILE A 443 -5.40 -27.99 -9.77
N PHE A 444 -6.05 -27.86 -8.62
CA PHE A 444 -5.46 -27.18 -7.48
C PHE A 444 -4.27 -27.96 -6.92
N ASN A 445 -4.35 -29.29 -6.89
CA ASN A 445 -3.23 -30.13 -6.46
C ASN A 445 -2.13 -30.16 -7.52
N LEU A 446 -2.45 -30.24 -8.82
CA LEU A 446 -1.42 -30.11 -9.88
C LEU A 446 -0.70 -28.75 -9.83
N ALA A 447 -1.44 -27.66 -9.58
CA ALA A 447 -0.87 -26.34 -9.37
C ALA A 447 0.04 -26.29 -8.13
N LYS A 448 -0.37 -26.90 -7.01
CA LYS A 448 0.46 -27.02 -5.80
C LYS A 448 1.76 -27.76 -6.08
N LEU A 449 1.73 -28.88 -6.81
CA LEU A 449 2.92 -29.64 -7.17
C LEU A 449 3.91 -28.77 -7.94
N TYR A 450 3.44 -28.04 -8.97
CA TYR A 450 4.29 -27.10 -9.69
C TYR A 450 4.89 -26.02 -8.78
N ASN A 451 4.09 -25.43 -7.90
CA ASN A 451 4.58 -24.37 -7.01
C ASN A 451 5.61 -24.87 -5.99
N LEU A 452 5.46 -26.10 -5.48
CA LEU A 452 6.38 -26.72 -4.53
C LEU A 452 7.70 -27.11 -5.19
N LEU A 453 7.66 -27.65 -6.42
CA LEU A 453 8.83 -28.17 -7.12
C LEU A 453 9.60 -27.09 -7.91
N GLU A 454 8.91 -26.04 -8.42
CA GLU A 454 9.52 -25.10 -9.38
C GLU A 454 9.56 -23.63 -8.91
N GLN A 455 8.53 -23.14 -8.22
CA GLN A 455 8.43 -21.69 -7.97
C GLN A 455 9.03 -21.25 -6.64
N ASP A 456 8.64 -21.87 -5.53
CA ASP A 456 8.95 -21.30 -4.22
C ASP A 456 9.20 -22.35 -3.13
N PRO A 457 10.22 -23.21 -3.25
CA PRO A 457 10.69 -24.02 -2.12
C PRO A 457 11.39 -23.15 -1.05
N LYS A 458 11.78 -21.91 -1.37
CA LYS A 458 12.54 -21.02 -0.46
C LYS A 458 11.65 -20.13 0.43
N GLY A 459 10.38 -19.95 0.13
CA GLY A 459 9.43 -19.23 0.98
C GLY A 459 9.10 -19.99 2.27
N PHE A 460 8.52 -19.29 3.25
CA PHE A 460 7.99 -19.91 4.46
C PHE A 460 6.62 -20.55 4.21
N SER A 461 6.34 -21.65 4.91
CA SER A 461 4.96 -22.17 4.99
C SER A 461 4.08 -21.29 5.87
N LYS A 462 2.75 -21.44 5.70
CA LYS A 462 1.77 -20.75 6.54
C LYS A 462 1.69 -21.36 7.96
N ASN A 463 1.86 -22.67 8.06
CA ASN A 463 1.81 -23.42 9.31
C ASN A 463 3.24 -23.83 9.75
N CYS A 464 3.45 -23.97 11.06
CA CYS A 464 4.64 -24.65 11.59
C CYS A 464 4.57 -26.16 11.28
N ARG A 465 5.70 -26.87 11.42
CA ARG A 465 5.80 -28.30 11.07
C ARG A 465 4.73 -29.15 11.76
N GLU A 466 4.54 -28.97 13.07
CA GLU A 466 3.55 -29.72 13.83
C GLU A 466 2.11 -29.43 13.39
N CYS A 467 1.77 -28.16 13.15
CA CYS A 467 0.46 -27.79 12.59
C CYS A 467 0.27 -28.25 11.13
N THR A 468 1.34 -28.44 10.36
CA THR A 468 1.27 -29.03 9.02
C THR A 468 0.90 -30.51 9.12
N LYS A 469 1.60 -31.28 9.96
CA LYS A 469 1.31 -32.70 10.22
C LYS A 469 -0.09 -32.91 10.80
N GLU A 470 -0.49 -32.06 11.74
CA GLU A 470 -1.84 -32.10 12.32
C GLU A 470 -2.91 -31.87 11.26
N ASN A 471 -2.74 -30.87 10.38
CA ASN A 471 -3.67 -30.64 9.28
C ASN A 471 -3.66 -31.76 8.23
N GLN A 472 -2.52 -32.45 8.05
CA GLN A 472 -2.43 -33.61 7.19
C GLN A 472 -3.28 -34.75 7.74
N TRP A 473 -3.12 -35.10 9.03
CA TRP A 473 -3.97 -36.11 9.69
C TRP A 473 -5.46 -35.74 9.58
N ARG A 474 -5.82 -34.49 9.87
CA ARG A 474 -7.21 -33.99 9.75
C ARG A 474 -7.79 -34.17 8.35
N SER A 475 -6.96 -34.01 7.32
CA SER A 475 -7.37 -34.07 5.91
C SER A 475 -7.30 -35.48 5.32
N THR A 476 -6.89 -36.49 6.09
CA THR A 476 -6.87 -37.89 5.66
C THR A 476 -8.28 -38.35 5.37
N ILE A 477 -8.51 -38.87 4.16
CA ILE A 477 -9.80 -39.39 3.72
C ILE A 477 -9.91 -40.85 4.15
N HIS A 478 -10.95 -41.16 4.91
CA HIS A 478 -11.27 -42.51 5.36
C HIS A 478 -12.74 -42.83 5.09
N GLN A 479 -13.07 -44.12 4.99
CA GLN A 479 -14.45 -44.59 4.94
C GLN A 479 -15.11 -44.40 6.30
N GLY A 480 -16.35 -43.93 6.31
CA GLY A 480 -17.19 -43.87 7.51
C GLY A 480 -18.66 -43.91 7.11
N THR A 481 -19.55 -43.87 8.09
CA THR A 481 -20.99 -44.08 7.87
C THR A 481 -21.76 -42.80 8.11
N ASP A 482 -22.56 -42.36 7.13
CA ASP A 482 -23.37 -41.14 7.27
C ASP A 482 -24.55 -41.33 8.25
N TYR A 483 -25.24 -40.23 8.56
CA TYR A 483 -26.40 -40.22 9.46
C TYR A 483 -27.60 -41.06 8.97
N LYS A 484 -27.54 -41.58 7.73
CA LYS A 484 -28.54 -42.49 7.14
C LYS A 484 -28.03 -43.94 7.07
N GLY A 485 -26.86 -44.26 7.63
CA GLY A 485 -26.29 -45.60 7.59
C GLY A 485 -25.57 -45.96 6.28
N ARG A 486 -25.24 -44.98 5.44
CA ARG A 486 -24.57 -45.22 4.15
C ARG A 486 -23.07 -44.99 4.26
N ASP A 487 -22.29 -45.89 3.65
CA ASP A 487 -20.84 -45.74 3.58
C ASP A 487 -20.45 -44.59 2.64
N GLN A 488 -19.63 -43.69 3.15
CA GLN A 488 -19.06 -42.57 2.43
C GLN A 488 -17.59 -42.40 2.76
N TYR A 489 -16.87 -41.67 1.91
CA TYR A 489 -15.49 -41.26 2.18
C TYR A 489 -15.49 -39.81 2.64
N GLY A 490 -14.85 -39.55 3.79
CA GLY A 490 -14.75 -38.22 4.36
C GLY A 490 -13.41 -38.00 5.05
N ALA A 491 -12.97 -36.74 5.12
CA ALA A 491 -11.81 -36.35 5.90
C ALA A 491 -12.10 -36.55 7.40
N PHE A 492 -11.10 -36.96 8.19
CA PHE A 492 -11.29 -37.16 9.63
C PHE A 492 -11.85 -35.93 10.35
N ALA A 493 -11.31 -34.74 10.07
CA ALA A 493 -11.66 -33.53 10.80
C ALA A 493 -11.52 -32.26 9.94
N LEU A 494 -12.05 -31.15 10.44
CA LEU A 494 -11.75 -29.85 9.86
C LEU A 494 -10.29 -29.48 10.10
N ARG A 495 -9.69 -28.76 9.15
CA ARG A 495 -8.39 -28.09 9.37
C ARG A 495 -8.45 -27.17 10.58
N LEU A 496 -7.33 -27.04 11.28
CA LEU A 496 -7.21 -26.23 12.49
C LEU A 496 -7.77 -24.80 12.26
N PRO A 497 -8.56 -24.26 13.20
CA PRO A 497 -8.93 -22.86 13.19
C PRO A 497 -7.67 -21.99 13.24
N ALA A 498 -7.76 -20.77 12.73
CA ALA A 498 -6.63 -19.85 12.69
C ALA A 498 -7.10 -18.41 12.89
N ASP A 499 -6.26 -17.60 13.52
CA ASP A 499 -6.53 -16.18 13.66
C ASP A 499 -6.37 -15.42 12.34
N THR A 500 -7.08 -14.30 12.24
CA THR A 500 -7.04 -13.39 11.10
C THR A 500 -5.66 -12.75 10.96
N THR A 501 -5.09 -12.85 9.76
CA THR A 501 -3.74 -12.36 9.48
C THR A 501 -3.76 -10.99 8.82
N ARG A 502 -2.82 -10.13 9.22
CA ARG A 502 -2.57 -8.85 8.54
C ARG A 502 -2.28 -9.06 7.04
N PRO A 503 -2.86 -8.23 6.15
CA PRO A 503 -2.50 -8.23 4.74
C PRO A 503 -1.00 -8.04 4.51
N PHE A 504 -0.44 -8.77 3.54
CA PHE A 504 0.98 -8.66 3.19
C PHE A 504 1.34 -7.28 2.63
N ASP A 505 0.39 -6.65 1.93
CA ASP A 505 0.55 -5.31 1.38
C ASP A 505 0.63 -4.26 2.49
N GLY A 506 1.82 -3.68 2.67
CA GLY A 506 2.07 -2.69 3.71
C GLY A 506 1.41 -1.33 3.47
N LEU A 507 1.01 -0.98 2.24
CA LEU A 507 0.22 0.22 1.99
C LEU A 507 -1.22 -0.02 2.43
N LEU A 508 -1.83 -1.11 1.97
CA LEU A 508 -3.19 -1.47 2.33
C LEU A 508 -3.34 -1.59 3.85
N ALA A 509 -2.44 -2.32 4.52
CA ALA A 509 -2.51 -2.49 5.96
C ALA A 509 -2.42 -1.16 6.75
N ARG A 510 -1.68 -0.16 6.26
CA ARG A 510 -1.61 1.17 6.89
C ARG A 510 -2.87 1.99 6.65
N LEU A 511 -3.44 1.91 5.46
CA LEU A 511 -4.71 2.57 5.14
C LEU A 511 -5.83 2.02 6.01
N MET A 512 -5.92 0.69 6.13
CA MET A 512 -6.91 0.02 6.98
C MET A 512 -6.74 0.37 8.46
N ASP A 513 -5.51 0.40 8.99
CA ASP A 513 -5.26 0.80 10.38
C ASP A 513 -5.69 2.24 10.66
N LYS A 514 -5.40 3.17 9.73
CA LYS A 514 -5.83 4.57 9.88
C LYS A 514 -7.34 4.73 9.72
N GLN A 515 -7.96 4.02 8.79
CA GLN A 515 -9.40 4.02 8.59
C GLN A 515 -10.12 3.45 9.83
N ALA A 516 -9.66 2.31 10.36
CA ALA A 516 -10.19 1.73 11.59
C ALA A 516 -10.07 2.68 12.79
N TYR A 517 -8.94 3.39 12.92
CA TYR A 517 -8.75 4.41 13.95
C TYR A 517 -9.74 5.57 13.81
N LYS A 518 -10.00 6.04 12.60
CA LYS A 518 -10.98 7.11 12.34
C LYS A 518 -12.41 6.67 12.61
N ILE A 519 -12.79 5.46 12.19
CA ILE A 519 -14.08 4.85 12.51
C ILE A 519 -14.26 4.74 14.03
N ALA A 520 -13.23 4.29 14.74
CA ALA A 520 -13.28 4.15 16.20
C ALA A 520 -13.48 5.50 16.91
N LEU A 521 -12.77 6.55 16.51
CA LEU A 521 -12.97 7.90 17.06
C LEU A 521 -14.40 8.39 16.85
N ALA A 522 -14.90 8.31 15.62
CA ALA A 522 -16.27 8.72 15.31
C ALA A 522 -17.32 7.91 16.08
N LYS A 523 -17.05 6.62 16.33
CA LYS A 523 -17.96 5.79 17.13
C LYS A 523 -17.94 6.16 18.61
N ILE A 524 -16.76 6.43 19.18
CA ILE A 524 -16.60 6.77 20.59
C ILE A 524 -17.31 8.08 20.95
N GLU A 525 -17.32 9.05 20.04
CA GLU A 525 -18.09 10.30 20.22
C GLU A 525 -19.60 10.05 20.41
N GLN A 526 -20.12 8.89 19.99
CA GLN A 526 -21.52 8.48 20.17
C GLN A 526 -21.74 7.58 21.39
N LEU A 527 -20.67 7.12 22.05
CA LEU A 527 -20.78 6.23 23.21
C LEU A 527 -20.90 7.06 24.50
N PRO A 528 -21.69 6.59 25.48
CA PRO A 528 -21.75 7.25 26.78
C PRO A 528 -20.38 7.18 27.49
N PRO A 529 -19.99 8.18 28.31
CA PRO A 529 -18.72 8.15 29.03
C PRO A 529 -18.64 7.03 30.09
N GLU A 530 -19.76 6.70 30.75
CA GLU A 530 -19.89 5.55 31.65
C GLU A 530 -21.14 4.72 31.31
N PRO A 531 -21.02 3.44 30.95
CA PRO A 531 -22.15 2.54 30.85
C PRO A 531 -22.62 2.17 32.26
N LEU A 532 -23.88 2.49 32.60
CA LEU A 532 -24.54 2.26 33.90
C LEU A 532 -24.69 0.77 34.26
N GLY A 533 -23.58 0.03 34.43
CA GLY A 533 -23.57 -1.42 34.68
C GLY A 533 -24.04 -2.29 33.52
N GLN A 534 -24.28 -1.71 32.33
CA GLN A 534 -24.77 -2.40 31.14
C GLN A 534 -23.64 -2.67 30.13
N THR A 535 -23.78 -3.73 29.34
CA THR A 535 -22.89 -4.01 28.20
C THR A 535 -23.42 -3.31 26.95
N ILE A 536 -22.59 -2.48 26.32
CA ILE A 536 -22.89 -1.84 25.04
C ILE A 536 -22.60 -2.84 23.92
N SER A 537 -23.60 -3.19 23.12
CA SER A 537 -23.41 -3.99 21.90
C SER A 537 -23.09 -3.10 20.71
N ILE A 538 -22.00 -3.40 20.01
CA ILE A 538 -21.56 -2.71 18.79
C ILE A 538 -21.51 -3.71 17.63
N PRO A 539 -22.61 -3.89 16.88
CA PRO A 539 -22.59 -4.68 15.66
C PRO A 539 -21.86 -3.95 14.53
N ILE A 540 -21.00 -4.67 13.82
CA ILE A 540 -20.21 -4.19 12.68
C ILE A 540 -20.67 -4.93 11.42
N ILE A 541 -21.11 -4.18 10.41
CA ILE A 541 -21.57 -4.74 9.14
C ILE A 541 -20.63 -4.27 8.04
N LEU A 542 -20.14 -5.20 7.22
CA LEU A 542 -19.14 -4.93 6.19
C LEU A 542 -19.55 -5.53 4.84
N GLU A 543 -19.17 -4.83 3.79
CA GLU A 543 -19.26 -5.26 2.39
C GLU A 543 -17.90 -4.98 1.73
N GLU A 544 -17.57 -5.69 0.66
CA GLU A 544 -16.48 -5.30 -0.24
C GLU A 544 -16.81 -5.63 -1.70
N ASN A 545 -16.97 -4.61 -2.53
CA ASN A 545 -16.94 -4.78 -3.98
C ASN A 545 -15.49 -5.02 -4.43
N ARG A 546 -15.09 -6.30 -4.42
CA ARG A 546 -13.71 -6.74 -4.65
C ARG A 546 -13.09 -6.18 -5.94
N PHE A 547 -13.86 -6.03 -7.01
CA PHE A 547 -13.32 -5.60 -8.30
C PHE A 547 -13.02 -4.10 -8.31
N ASN A 548 -13.93 -3.28 -7.80
CA ASN A 548 -13.71 -1.84 -7.60
C ASN A 548 -12.56 -1.62 -6.62
N PHE A 549 -12.57 -2.32 -5.48
CA PHE A 549 -11.48 -2.26 -4.50
C PHE A 549 -10.11 -2.58 -5.11
N THR A 550 -10.02 -3.58 -5.99
CA THR A 550 -8.76 -3.94 -6.67
C THR A 550 -8.33 -2.86 -7.67
N ALA A 551 -9.27 -2.30 -8.43
CA ALA A 551 -9.00 -1.22 -9.37
C ALA A 551 -8.50 0.05 -8.66
N ASP A 552 -9.14 0.40 -7.54
CA ASP A 552 -8.80 1.56 -6.71
C ASP A 552 -7.44 1.38 -6.02
N LEU A 553 -7.16 0.19 -5.49
CA LEU A 553 -5.86 -0.11 -4.90
C LEU A 553 -4.72 0.00 -5.94
N HIS A 554 -4.97 -0.39 -7.19
CA HIS A 554 -4.01 -0.17 -8.28
C HIS A 554 -3.85 1.30 -8.65
N SER A 555 -4.94 2.08 -8.61
CA SER A 555 -4.93 3.53 -8.82
C SER A 555 -4.10 4.25 -7.74
N ILE A 556 -4.31 3.93 -6.46
CA ILE A 556 -3.54 4.48 -5.32
C ILE A 556 -2.05 4.14 -5.45
N LYS A 557 -1.73 2.94 -5.96
CA LYS A 557 -0.35 2.52 -6.27
C LYS A 557 0.21 3.09 -7.58
N LYS A 558 -0.55 3.94 -8.27
CA LYS A 558 -0.19 4.59 -9.55
C LYS A 558 0.11 3.59 -10.67
N ASN A 559 -0.63 2.49 -10.73
CA ASN A 559 -0.54 1.47 -11.79
C ASN A 559 -1.79 1.51 -12.70
N SER A 560 -1.81 2.47 -13.63
CA SER A 560 -2.96 2.75 -14.49
C SER A 560 -3.40 1.56 -15.34
N LYS A 561 -2.45 0.82 -15.94
CA LYS A 561 -2.77 -0.34 -16.78
C LYS A 561 -3.54 -1.42 -16.02
N LYS A 562 -3.05 -1.82 -14.84
CA LYS A 562 -3.74 -2.83 -14.02
C LYS A 562 -5.07 -2.33 -13.46
N SER A 563 -5.16 -1.04 -13.15
CA SER A 563 -6.40 -0.41 -12.72
C SER A 563 -7.48 -0.53 -13.80
N GLN A 564 -7.17 -0.18 -15.05
CA GLN A 564 -8.09 -0.30 -16.19
C GLN A 564 -8.53 -1.74 -16.46
N ASP A 565 -7.60 -2.70 -16.45
CA ASP A 565 -7.91 -4.12 -16.64
C ASP A 565 -8.85 -4.66 -15.55
N SER A 566 -8.71 -4.16 -14.31
CA SER A 566 -9.55 -4.55 -13.18
C SER A 566 -10.94 -3.90 -13.23
N ALA A 567 -11.02 -2.64 -13.65
CA ALA A 567 -12.28 -1.92 -13.84
C ALA A 567 -13.17 -2.59 -14.90
N LYS A 568 -12.60 -2.99 -16.05
CA LYS A 568 -13.35 -3.75 -17.08
C LYS A 568 -13.94 -5.05 -16.56
N ARG A 569 -13.23 -5.74 -15.66
CA ARG A 569 -13.73 -6.96 -15.02
C ARG A 569 -14.86 -6.67 -14.03
N ALA A 570 -14.80 -5.52 -13.33
CA ALA A 570 -15.88 -5.07 -12.45
C ALA A 570 -17.17 -4.86 -13.23
N GLU A 571 -17.10 -4.13 -14.35
CA GLU A 571 -18.24 -3.86 -15.24
C GLU A 571 -18.88 -5.15 -15.77
N GLN A 572 -18.06 -6.14 -16.17
CA GLN A 572 -18.55 -7.43 -16.64
C GLN A 572 -19.32 -8.21 -15.56
N GLU A 573 -18.90 -8.12 -14.31
CA GLU A 573 -19.56 -8.83 -13.20
C GLU A 573 -20.83 -8.12 -12.74
N GLU A 574 -20.84 -6.78 -12.71
CA GLU A 574 -22.06 -5.98 -12.45
C GLU A 574 -23.14 -6.26 -13.51
N GLY A 575 -22.75 -6.39 -14.79
CA GLY A 575 -23.64 -6.83 -15.86
C GLY A 575 -24.26 -8.21 -15.62
N ARG A 576 -23.49 -9.17 -15.10
CA ARG A 576 -23.99 -10.52 -14.76
C ARG A 576 -25.01 -10.52 -13.63
N TRP A 577 -24.90 -9.59 -12.68
CA TRP A 577 -25.87 -9.44 -11.60
C TRP A 577 -27.21 -8.91 -12.12
N LEU A 578 -27.18 -7.93 -13.02
CA LEU A 578 -28.38 -7.40 -13.68
C LEU A 578 -29.10 -8.49 -14.48
N GLU A 579 -28.35 -9.31 -15.22
CA GLU A 579 -28.93 -10.45 -15.94
C GLU A 579 -29.70 -11.42 -15.01
N LYS A 580 -29.27 -11.62 -13.75
CA LYS A 580 -29.97 -12.49 -12.79
C LYS A 580 -31.37 -11.98 -12.47
N THR A 581 -31.50 -10.69 -12.18
CA THR A 581 -32.81 -10.07 -11.87
C THR A 581 -33.75 -10.19 -13.05
N ASP A 582 -33.26 -9.91 -14.26
CA ASP A 582 -34.06 -10.02 -15.48
C ASP A 582 -34.46 -11.47 -15.79
N ARG A 583 -33.58 -12.45 -15.55
CA ARG A 583 -33.93 -13.88 -15.67
C ARG A 583 -35.07 -14.28 -14.75
N ILE A 584 -35.07 -13.82 -13.49
CA ILE A 584 -36.15 -14.13 -12.53
C ILE A 584 -37.49 -13.54 -13.02
N LYS A 585 -37.47 -12.28 -13.50
CA LYS A 585 -38.65 -11.60 -14.06
C LYS A 585 -39.18 -12.33 -15.30
N GLN A 586 -38.31 -12.62 -16.27
CA GLN A 586 -38.66 -13.32 -17.50
C GLN A 586 -39.21 -14.72 -17.25
N ALA A 587 -38.67 -15.43 -16.25
CA ALA A 587 -39.13 -16.76 -15.90
C ALA A 587 -40.55 -16.81 -15.35
N SER A 588 -41.13 -15.67 -14.94
CA SER A 588 -42.55 -15.58 -14.57
C SER A 588 -43.46 -15.34 -15.78
N LYS A 589 -42.89 -15.24 -17.00
CA LYS A 589 -43.58 -15.12 -18.29
C LYS A 589 -44.60 -13.97 -18.36
N GLY A 590 -44.34 -12.89 -17.61
CA GLY A 590 -45.19 -11.71 -17.56
C GLY A 590 -46.53 -11.90 -16.83
N ILE A 591 -46.75 -13.03 -16.16
CA ILE A 591 -47.97 -13.32 -15.40
C ILE A 591 -47.61 -13.56 -13.93
N CYS A 592 -48.40 -12.98 -13.02
CA CYS A 592 -48.21 -13.19 -11.60
C CYS A 592 -48.55 -14.65 -11.22
N PRO A 593 -47.64 -15.38 -10.53
CA PRO A 593 -47.89 -16.76 -10.13
C PRO A 593 -49.08 -16.92 -9.18
N TYR A 594 -49.37 -15.92 -8.37
CA TYR A 594 -50.38 -15.97 -7.32
C TYR A 594 -51.74 -15.41 -7.75
N THR A 595 -51.77 -14.32 -8.52
CA THR A 595 -53.04 -13.65 -8.91
C THR A 595 -53.44 -13.89 -10.37
N GLY A 596 -52.55 -14.42 -11.22
CA GLY A 596 -52.82 -14.62 -12.64
C GLY A 596 -52.88 -13.34 -13.49
N THR A 597 -52.65 -12.17 -12.88
CA THR A 597 -52.67 -10.87 -13.56
C THR A 597 -51.35 -10.60 -14.29
N ALA A 598 -51.38 -9.73 -15.32
CA ALA A 598 -50.17 -9.28 -16.00
C ALA A 598 -49.21 -8.55 -15.03
N LEU A 599 -47.91 -8.81 -15.13
CA LEU A 599 -46.88 -8.20 -14.31
C LEU A 599 -46.38 -6.89 -14.94
N SER A 600 -46.45 -5.80 -14.17
CA SER A 600 -45.82 -4.51 -14.50
C SER A 600 -44.33 -4.50 -14.11
N ARG A 601 -43.61 -3.40 -14.42
CA ARG A 601 -42.23 -3.19 -13.94
C ARG A 601 -42.11 -3.05 -12.41
N SER A 602 -43.22 -2.85 -11.70
CA SER A 602 -43.29 -2.57 -10.26
C SER A 602 -43.65 -3.80 -9.39
N GLY A 603 -43.56 -5.02 -9.93
CA GLY A 603 -43.70 -6.25 -9.14
C GLY A 603 -42.54 -6.52 -8.17
N GLU A 604 -42.67 -7.55 -7.34
CA GLU A 604 -41.72 -7.96 -6.30
C GLU A 604 -41.15 -9.36 -6.57
N ILE A 605 -39.92 -9.62 -6.10
CA ILE A 605 -39.35 -10.97 -6.08
C ILE A 605 -39.67 -11.61 -4.73
N ASP A 606 -40.56 -12.59 -4.74
CA ASP A 606 -40.91 -13.38 -3.55
C ASP A 606 -40.03 -14.63 -3.40
N HIS A 607 -39.96 -15.13 -2.17
CA HIS A 607 -39.36 -16.41 -1.82
C HIS A 607 -40.44 -17.50 -1.77
N ILE A 608 -40.36 -18.47 -2.69
CA ILE A 608 -41.32 -19.58 -2.79
C ILE A 608 -41.42 -20.30 -1.44
N ILE A 609 -40.29 -20.79 -0.94
CA ILE A 609 -40.17 -21.24 0.45
C ILE A 609 -40.12 -20.00 1.32
N PRO A 610 -41.13 -19.78 2.20
CA PRO A 610 -41.22 -18.58 3.00
C PRO A 610 -39.95 -18.36 3.80
N ARG A 611 -39.54 -17.10 3.91
CA ARG A 611 -38.36 -16.77 4.69
C ARG A 611 -38.53 -17.31 6.11
N ALA A 612 -39.70 -17.17 6.74
CA ALA A 612 -39.98 -17.66 8.09
C ALA A 612 -39.53 -19.12 8.33
N GLU A 613 -39.80 -20.03 7.38
CA GLU A 613 -39.32 -21.41 7.48
C GLU A 613 -37.81 -21.51 7.38
N SER A 614 -37.22 -20.95 6.31
CA SER A 614 -35.77 -21.04 6.08
C SER A 614 -34.98 -20.52 7.28
N ARG A 615 -35.56 -19.52 7.97
CA ARG A 615 -35.05 -18.87 9.17
C ARG A 615 -35.14 -19.75 10.42
N GLY A 616 -36.21 -20.52 10.61
CA GLY A 616 -36.45 -21.36 11.79
C GLY A 616 -35.58 -22.62 11.85
N ARG A 617 -35.40 -23.33 10.72
CA ARG A 617 -34.64 -24.60 10.69
C ARG A 617 -33.12 -24.43 10.55
N ASN A 618 -32.66 -23.37 9.88
CA ASN A 618 -31.27 -23.30 9.39
C ASN A 618 -30.54 -21.97 9.69
N LYS A 619 -31.14 -21.08 10.50
CA LYS A 619 -30.56 -19.77 10.88
C LYS A 619 -30.14 -18.88 9.68
N GLY A 620 -30.73 -19.06 8.49
CA GLY A 620 -30.39 -18.30 7.28
C GLY A 620 -31.49 -18.31 6.21
N VAL A 621 -31.54 -17.29 5.33
CA VAL A 621 -32.57 -17.18 4.26
C VAL A 621 -32.06 -17.83 2.97
N PHE A 622 -32.87 -18.66 2.31
CA PHE A 622 -32.52 -19.27 1.03
C PHE A 622 -32.63 -18.28 -0.14
N ASN A 623 -31.62 -17.43 -0.34
CA ASN A 623 -31.53 -16.42 -1.41
C ASN A 623 -31.04 -16.97 -2.76
N HIS A 624 -31.36 -18.22 -3.05
CA HIS A 624 -30.97 -18.91 -4.27
C HIS A 624 -31.99 -18.65 -5.39
N GLU A 625 -31.56 -18.46 -6.64
CA GLU A 625 -32.42 -18.07 -7.79
C GLU A 625 -33.58 -19.05 -8.04
N ALA A 626 -33.41 -20.32 -7.69
CA ALA A 626 -34.48 -21.33 -7.75
C ALA A 626 -35.64 -21.04 -6.79
N ASN A 627 -35.36 -20.42 -5.64
CA ASN A 627 -36.34 -20.08 -4.62
C ASN A 627 -36.96 -18.69 -4.83
N LEU A 628 -36.53 -17.97 -5.88
CA LEU A 628 -36.99 -16.62 -6.17
C LEU A 628 -37.98 -16.66 -7.35
N ILE A 629 -39.11 -15.97 -7.20
CA ILE A 629 -40.15 -15.87 -8.23
C ILE A 629 -40.68 -14.44 -8.30
N TYR A 630 -40.92 -13.93 -9.51
CA TYR A 630 -41.42 -12.57 -9.69
C TYR A 630 -42.95 -12.56 -9.67
N CYS A 631 -43.53 -11.69 -8.86
CA CYS A 631 -44.97 -11.63 -8.63
C CYS A 631 -45.43 -10.18 -8.45
N SER A 632 -46.74 -9.95 -8.46
CA SER A 632 -47.30 -8.63 -8.14
C SER A 632 -47.19 -8.37 -6.64
N THR A 633 -47.10 -7.10 -6.23
CA THR A 633 -47.10 -6.72 -4.80
C THR A 633 -48.33 -7.27 -4.08
N GLN A 634 -49.50 -7.24 -4.74
CA GLN A 634 -50.74 -7.83 -4.22
C GLN A 634 -50.61 -9.34 -4.04
N GLY A 635 -50.09 -10.06 -5.04
CA GLY A 635 -49.89 -11.50 -4.97
C GLY A 635 -48.92 -11.90 -3.85
N ASN A 636 -47.82 -11.16 -3.68
CA ASN A 636 -46.89 -11.38 -2.60
C ASN A 636 -47.55 -11.17 -1.22
N SER A 637 -48.36 -10.13 -1.10
CA SER A 637 -49.09 -9.83 0.12
C SER A 637 -50.15 -10.91 0.46
N LEU A 638 -50.78 -11.52 -0.55
CA LEU A 638 -51.72 -12.63 -0.35
C LEU A 638 -51.04 -13.89 0.16
N LYS A 639 -49.86 -14.22 -0.37
CA LYS A 639 -49.07 -15.37 0.07
C LYS A 639 -48.52 -15.20 1.48
N ASP A 640 -48.06 -13.99 1.82
CA ASP A 640 -47.40 -13.64 3.08
C ASP A 640 -46.39 -14.71 3.55
N ARG A 641 -46.64 -15.37 4.70
CA ARG A 641 -45.77 -16.39 5.29
C ARG A 641 -46.23 -17.83 4.97
N GLY A 642 -47.29 -18.00 4.20
CA GLY A 642 -47.90 -19.30 3.89
C GLY A 642 -47.09 -20.15 2.93
N TYR A 643 -47.20 -21.47 3.08
CA TYR A 643 -46.74 -22.42 2.08
C TYR A 643 -47.74 -22.49 0.96
N TYR A 644 -47.25 -22.29 -0.26
CA TYR A 644 -48.04 -22.53 -1.45
C TYR A 644 -47.60 -23.86 -2.04
N THR A 645 -48.57 -24.58 -2.56
CA THR A 645 -48.42 -25.78 -3.37
C THR A 645 -48.70 -25.46 -4.83
N LEU A 646 -48.57 -26.44 -5.72
CA LEU A 646 -49.00 -26.27 -7.12
C LEU A 646 -50.49 -25.92 -7.23
N PHE A 647 -51.31 -26.29 -6.24
CA PHE A 647 -52.74 -25.99 -6.19
C PHE A 647 -53.02 -24.51 -5.89
N ASP A 648 -52.11 -23.83 -5.22
CA ASP A 648 -52.23 -22.41 -4.86
C ASP A 648 -51.73 -21.47 -5.97
N LEU A 649 -51.12 -22.02 -7.03
CA LEU A 649 -50.71 -21.26 -8.21
C LEU A 649 -51.88 -21.08 -9.18
N ASN A 650 -51.95 -19.90 -9.80
CA ASN A 650 -53.04 -19.53 -10.68
C ASN A 650 -52.97 -20.26 -12.04
N ASP A 651 -54.12 -20.69 -12.56
CA ASP A 651 -54.22 -21.45 -13.81
C ASP A 651 -53.61 -20.70 -15.00
N ASN A 652 -53.82 -19.38 -15.13
CA ASN A 652 -53.24 -18.58 -16.23
C ASN A 652 -51.70 -18.60 -16.20
N TYR A 653 -51.12 -18.60 -15.00
CA TYR A 653 -49.68 -18.71 -14.83
C TYR A 653 -49.20 -20.11 -15.19
N LEU A 654 -49.89 -21.15 -14.71
CA LEU A 654 -49.54 -22.55 -14.97
C LEU A 654 -49.65 -22.90 -16.45
N ASP A 655 -50.71 -22.48 -17.14
CA ASP A 655 -50.88 -22.65 -18.58
C ASP A 655 -49.74 -21.98 -19.36
N LYS A 656 -49.32 -20.77 -18.97
CA LYS A 656 -48.13 -20.14 -19.56
C LYS A 656 -46.86 -20.91 -19.27
N GLN A 657 -46.73 -21.52 -18.09
CA GLN A 657 -45.54 -22.24 -17.71
C GLN A 657 -45.43 -23.61 -18.38
N PHE A 658 -46.47 -24.43 -18.36
CA PHE A 658 -46.43 -25.84 -18.75
C PHE A 658 -47.30 -26.17 -19.98
N GLY A 659 -48.09 -25.23 -20.48
CA GLY A 659 -49.00 -25.42 -21.63
C GLY A 659 -50.35 -26.04 -21.24
N HIS A 660 -50.54 -26.36 -19.96
CA HIS A 660 -51.77 -26.85 -19.35
C HIS A 660 -51.76 -26.55 -17.85
N HIS A 661 -52.91 -26.64 -17.19
CA HIS A 661 -53.08 -26.47 -15.74
C HIS A 661 -53.45 -27.78 -15.02
N ASP A 662 -53.29 -28.95 -15.68
CA ASP A 662 -53.35 -30.27 -15.00
C ASP A 662 -52.18 -30.44 -14.02
N ARG A 663 -52.49 -30.23 -12.73
CA ARG A 663 -51.53 -30.22 -11.62
C ARG A 663 -50.92 -31.58 -11.31
N LYS A 664 -51.64 -32.69 -11.54
CA LYS A 664 -51.09 -34.05 -11.33
C LYS A 664 -50.05 -34.38 -12.38
N ALA A 665 -50.38 -34.16 -13.66
CA ALA A 665 -49.43 -34.37 -14.75
C ALA A 665 -48.19 -33.48 -14.62
N MET A 666 -48.36 -32.24 -14.14
CA MET A 666 -47.25 -31.33 -13.82
C MET A 666 -46.37 -31.87 -12.68
N GLU A 667 -46.97 -32.34 -11.60
CA GLU A 667 -46.25 -32.88 -10.45
C GLU A 667 -45.39 -34.08 -10.84
N GLU A 668 -45.93 -35.04 -11.59
CA GLU A 668 -45.18 -36.20 -12.12
C GLU A 668 -44.00 -35.79 -12.99
N THR A 669 -44.21 -34.83 -13.90
CA THR A 669 -43.16 -34.29 -14.78
C THR A 669 -42.08 -33.56 -13.98
N ILE A 670 -42.47 -32.79 -12.96
CA ILE A 670 -41.56 -32.06 -12.08
C ILE A 670 -40.69 -33.05 -11.28
N ILE A 671 -41.29 -34.12 -10.73
CA ILE A 671 -40.59 -35.18 -9.98
C ILE A 671 -39.57 -35.88 -10.87
N ALA A 672 -39.97 -36.35 -12.05
CA ALA A 672 -39.09 -37.02 -12.99
C ALA A 672 -37.86 -36.16 -13.35
N ASN A 673 -38.10 -34.88 -13.66
CA ASN A 673 -37.02 -33.95 -14.03
C ASN A 673 -36.10 -33.58 -12.86
N CYS A 674 -36.57 -33.66 -11.61
CA CYS A 674 -35.76 -33.33 -10.43
C CYS A 674 -34.96 -34.53 -9.91
N GLN A 675 -35.50 -35.75 -9.99
CA GLN A 675 -34.89 -36.95 -9.38
C GLN A 675 -33.44 -37.20 -9.84
N ASP A 676 -33.14 -37.00 -11.13
CA ASP A 676 -31.79 -37.20 -11.66
C ASP A 676 -30.75 -36.19 -11.14
N LEU A 677 -31.22 -35.07 -10.57
CA LEU A 677 -30.39 -33.96 -10.10
C LEU A 677 -30.20 -33.98 -8.58
N LEU A 678 -31.07 -34.67 -7.84
CA LEU A 678 -31.03 -34.77 -6.39
C LEU A 678 -29.81 -35.59 -5.96
N GLY A 679 -28.89 -34.94 -5.23
CA GLY A 679 -27.61 -35.53 -4.82
C GLY A 679 -26.41 -35.16 -5.70
N GLN A 680 -26.61 -34.46 -6.83
CA GLN A 680 -25.52 -33.93 -7.65
C GLN A 680 -25.14 -32.49 -7.23
N GLU A 681 -23.85 -32.14 -7.29
CA GLU A 681 -23.38 -30.79 -6.99
C GLU A 681 -23.60 -29.85 -8.20
N ILE A 682 -24.76 -29.18 -8.26
CA ILE A 682 -25.13 -28.28 -9.36
C ILE A 682 -24.32 -26.97 -9.31
N VAL A 683 -23.78 -26.57 -10.46
CA VAL A 683 -22.78 -25.48 -10.61
C VAL A 683 -23.40 -24.08 -10.59
N GLY A 684 -24.69 -23.97 -10.93
CA GLY A 684 -25.47 -22.72 -10.97
C GLY A 684 -26.83 -22.95 -11.62
N PHE A 685 -27.89 -22.42 -11.00
CA PHE A 685 -29.28 -22.62 -11.44
C PHE A 685 -29.56 -22.01 -12.82
N ASP A 686 -29.01 -20.83 -13.10
CA ASP A 686 -29.10 -20.10 -14.38
C ASP A 686 -28.58 -20.88 -15.59
N ARG A 687 -27.80 -21.93 -15.32
CA ARG A 687 -27.13 -22.77 -16.32
C ARG A 687 -27.80 -24.11 -16.51
N LEU A 688 -28.91 -24.40 -15.86
CA LEU A 688 -29.67 -25.61 -16.15
C LEU A 688 -30.48 -25.42 -17.43
N ALA A 689 -30.93 -26.50 -18.07
CA ALA A 689 -31.86 -26.37 -19.19
C ALA A 689 -33.16 -25.68 -18.73
N PRO A 690 -33.83 -24.87 -19.58
CA PRO A 690 -35.02 -24.13 -19.16
C PRO A 690 -36.15 -25.00 -18.61
N GLU A 691 -36.33 -26.23 -19.10
CA GLU A 691 -37.28 -27.18 -18.49
C GLU A 691 -36.87 -27.58 -17.07
N ILE A 692 -35.59 -27.84 -16.83
CA ILE A 692 -35.06 -28.21 -15.51
C ILE A 692 -35.12 -27.04 -14.53
N GLN A 693 -34.78 -25.83 -14.95
CA GLN A 693 -34.91 -24.62 -14.11
C GLN A 693 -36.36 -24.46 -13.65
N ARG A 694 -37.30 -24.63 -14.58
CA ARG A 694 -38.74 -24.57 -14.31
C ARG A 694 -39.14 -25.68 -13.35
N SER A 695 -38.74 -26.93 -13.58
CA SER A 695 -39.07 -28.05 -12.70
C SER A 695 -38.50 -27.88 -11.29
N ILE A 696 -37.25 -27.45 -11.11
CA ILE A 696 -36.68 -27.21 -9.78
C ILE A 696 -37.41 -26.07 -9.06
N ARG A 697 -37.67 -24.95 -9.74
CA ARG A 697 -38.40 -23.82 -9.14
C ARG A 697 -39.81 -24.22 -8.72
N HIS A 698 -40.53 -24.92 -9.59
CA HIS A 698 -41.90 -25.34 -9.32
C HIS A 698 -41.97 -26.56 -8.37
N GLY A 699 -40.91 -27.36 -8.30
CA GLY A 699 -40.75 -28.45 -7.34
C GLY A 699 -40.67 -27.98 -5.89
N LEU A 700 -40.33 -26.71 -5.64
CA LEU A 700 -40.45 -26.12 -4.30
C LEU A 700 -41.92 -26.01 -3.84
N PHE A 701 -42.89 -26.05 -4.76
CA PHE A 701 -44.31 -26.14 -4.45
C PHE A 701 -44.80 -27.60 -4.30
N VAL A 702 -43.97 -28.60 -4.59
CA VAL A 702 -44.31 -30.04 -4.50
C VAL A 702 -43.83 -30.61 -3.17
N GLU A 703 -44.74 -31.13 -2.35
CA GLU A 703 -44.45 -31.59 -0.97
C GLU A 703 -43.34 -32.66 -0.93
N SER A 704 -43.44 -33.66 -1.82
CA SER A 704 -42.53 -34.81 -1.87
C SER A 704 -41.08 -34.45 -2.24
N LEU A 705 -40.87 -33.36 -3.00
CA LEU A 705 -39.53 -32.90 -3.42
C LEU A 705 -38.95 -31.80 -2.54
N ARG A 706 -39.82 -31.08 -1.81
CA ARG A 706 -39.46 -29.83 -1.16
C ARG A 706 -38.29 -29.99 -0.19
N SER A 707 -38.32 -31.04 0.63
CA SER A 707 -37.28 -31.33 1.62
C SER A 707 -35.91 -31.57 0.98
N GLU A 708 -35.86 -32.26 -0.16
CA GLU A 708 -34.64 -32.55 -0.89
C GLU A 708 -34.10 -31.33 -1.64
N LEU A 709 -34.99 -30.57 -2.28
CA LEU A 709 -34.64 -29.31 -2.95
C LEU A 709 -34.19 -28.23 -1.95
N MET A 710 -34.71 -28.20 -0.71
CA MET A 710 -34.21 -27.31 0.34
C MET A 710 -32.76 -27.59 0.71
N GLN A 711 -32.30 -28.85 0.66
CA GLN A 711 -30.88 -29.18 0.86
C GLN A 711 -30.01 -28.61 -0.27
N PHE A 712 -30.52 -28.62 -1.50
CA PHE A 712 -29.87 -27.98 -2.64
C PHE A 712 -29.71 -26.46 -2.45
N LEU A 713 -30.75 -25.76 -1.97
CA LEU A 713 -30.68 -24.32 -1.67
C LEU A 713 -29.64 -23.99 -0.59
N HIS A 714 -29.47 -24.87 0.41
CA HIS A 714 -28.54 -24.67 1.54
C HIS A 714 -27.06 -24.65 1.13
N GLN A 715 -26.64 -25.47 0.16
CA GLN A 715 -25.23 -25.57 -0.26
C GLN A 715 -24.69 -24.26 -0.87
N SER A 716 -25.58 -23.42 -1.39
CA SER A 716 -25.25 -22.13 -2.02
C SER A 716 -24.99 -20.98 -1.04
N ASN A 717 -25.41 -21.11 0.22
CA ASN A 717 -25.45 -20.03 1.23
C ASN A 717 -24.16 -19.86 2.05
N LYS A 718 -23.04 -20.48 1.65
CA LYS A 718 -21.76 -20.32 2.37
C LYS A 718 -21.25 -18.89 2.20
N THR A 719 -21.46 -18.06 3.22
CA THR A 719 -20.95 -16.68 3.31
C THR A 719 -19.45 -16.67 3.01
N ARG A 720 -19.07 -16.07 1.88
CA ARG A 720 -17.67 -15.92 1.49
C ARG A 720 -17.09 -14.72 2.25
N VAL A 721 -16.40 -14.98 3.36
CA VAL A 721 -15.68 -13.94 4.10
C VAL A 721 -14.32 -13.68 3.43
N ASN A 722 -14.04 -12.43 3.08
CA ASN A 722 -12.71 -12.01 2.62
C ASN A 722 -11.80 -11.72 3.82
N GLY A 723 -10.55 -12.18 3.77
CA GLY A 723 -9.55 -11.90 4.82
C GLY A 723 -9.27 -10.41 5.02
N THR A 724 -9.48 -9.57 3.99
CA THR A 724 -9.38 -8.10 4.12
C THR A 724 -10.47 -7.55 5.04
N GLN A 725 -11.74 -7.89 4.80
CA GLN A 725 -12.87 -7.43 5.62
C GLN A 725 -12.73 -7.88 7.08
N ALA A 726 -12.39 -9.16 7.27
CA ALA A 726 -12.11 -9.72 8.59
C ALA A 726 -11.03 -8.96 9.35
N PHE A 727 -9.95 -8.58 8.66
CA PHE A 727 -8.88 -7.80 9.27
C PHE A 727 -9.31 -6.36 9.60
N LEU A 728 -10.16 -5.73 8.77
CA LEU A 728 -10.71 -4.40 9.07
C LEU A 728 -11.60 -4.44 10.31
N ALA A 729 -12.52 -5.40 10.39
CA ALA A 729 -13.40 -5.59 11.54
C ALA A 729 -12.57 -5.71 12.83
N LYS A 730 -11.58 -6.60 12.81
CA LYS A 730 -10.69 -6.84 13.95
C LYS A 730 -9.95 -5.57 14.36
N LEU A 731 -9.44 -4.77 13.40
CA LEU A 731 -8.80 -3.50 13.70
C LEU A 731 -9.76 -2.49 14.34
N VAL A 732 -10.97 -2.33 13.81
CA VAL A 732 -11.98 -1.41 14.37
C VAL A 732 -12.26 -1.78 15.83
N MET A 733 -12.54 -3.06 16.11
CA MET A 733 -12.78 -3.56 17.46
C MET A 733 -11.59 -3.29 18.39
N GLN A 734 -10.35 -3.50 17.91
CA GLN A 734 -9.14 -3.21 18.68
C GLN A 734 -9.02 -1.73 19.02
N LYS A 735 -9.26 -0.84 18.05
CA LYS A 735 -9.16 0.61 18.28
C LYS A 735 -10.24 1.10 19.23
N ILE A 736 -11.48 0.60 19.11
CA ILE A 736 -12.56 0.94 20.05
C ILE A 736 -12.16 0.50 21.47
N ARG A 737 -11.73 -0.76 21.67
CA ARG A 737 -11.27 -1.23 22.99
C ARG A 737 -10.06 -0.48 23.55
N GLN A 738 -9.19 0.05 22.70
CA GLN A 738 -8.01 0.82 23.13
C GLN A 738 -8.37 2.26 23.53
N LEU A 739 -9.33 2.87 22.85
CA LEU A 739 -9.68 4.28 23.01
C LEU A 739 -10.85 4.49 23.97
N TYR A 740 -11.72 3.49 24.14
CA TYR A 740 -12.84 3.50 25.06
C TYR A 740 -12.47 2.70 26.31
N SER A 741 -12.13 3.41 27.39
CA SER A 741 -11.54 2.86 28.62
C SER A 741 -12.45 1.93 29.44
N VAL A 742 -13.68 1.68 28.98
CA VAL A 742 -14.66 0.86 29.70
C VAL A 742 -14.78 -0.54 29.07
N ASN A 743 -14.64 -1.57 29.90
CA ASN A 743 -14.61 -2.98 29.47
C ASN A 743 -15.98 -3.57 29.08
N SER A 744 -17.06 -2.78 29.12
CA SER A 744 -18.44 -3.22 28.92
C SER A 744 -18.88 -3.19 27.45
N VAL A 745 -18.03 -3.56 26.49
CA VAL A 745 -18.39 -3.54 25.05
C VAL A 745 -18.36 -4.95 24.45
N SER A 746 -19.49 -5.37 23.90
CA SER A 746 -19.60 -6.57 23.05
C SER A 746 -19.63 -6.18 21.58
N PHE A 747 -19.18 -7.10 20.72
CA PHE A 747 -19.12 -6.88 19.29
C PHE A 747 -19.68 -8.09 18.55
N ASP A 748 -20.39 -7.80 17.47
CA ASP A 748 -20.81 -8.79 16.48
C ASP A 748 -20.36 -8.33 15.10
N VAL A 749 -20.09 -9.27 14.18
CA VAL A 749 -19.65 -8.93 12.82
C VAL A 749 -20.48 -9.69 11.79
N ALA A 750 -21.00 -8.96 10.80
CA ALA A 750 -21.72 -9.51 9.67
C ALA A 750 -21.09 -9.07 8.33
N TYR A 751 -21.00 -10.00 7.39
CA TYR A 751 -20.46 -9.77 6.05
C TYR A 751 -21.58 -9.88 5.02
N ILE A 752 -21.92 -8.77 4.39
CA ILE A 752 -22.98 -8.68 3.38
C ILE A 752 -22.37 -8.81 1.98
N GLN A 753 -23.05 -9.56 1.11
CA GLN A 753 -22.62 -9.71 -0.28
C GLN A 753 -22.99 -8.46 -1.09
N ALA A 754 -22.10 -8.07 -2.01
CA ALA A 754 -22.21 -6.87 -2.84
C ALA A 754 -23.51 -6.82 -3.66
N ASP A 755 -23.96 -7.97 -4.17
CA ASP A 755 -25.15 -8.09 -5.01
C ASP A 755 -26.43 -7.76 -4.25
N LEU A 756 -26.51 -8.09 -2.96
CA LEU A 756 -27.66 -7.75 -2.12
C LEU A 756 -27.76 -6.23 -1.90
N ALA A 757 -26.65 -5.58 -1.56
CA ALA A 757 -26.62 -4.12 -1.40
C ALA A 757 -26.96 -3.40 -2.72
N SER A 758 -26.51 -3.94 -3.86
CA SER A 758 -26.84 -3.42 -5.19
C SER A 758 -28.35 -3.49 -5.47
N GLN A 759 -29.01 -4.61 -5.15
CA GLN A 759 -30.46 -4.77 -5.33
C GLN A 759 -31.24 -3.78 -4.46
N GLU A 760 -30.83 -3.55 -3.22
CA GLU A 760 -31.47 -2.55 -2.36
C GLU A 760 -31.32 -1.14 -2.93
N ARG A 761 -30.15 -0.83 -3.51
CA ARG A 761 -29.92 0.46 -4.17
C ARG A 761 -30.79 0.64 -5.42
N GLU A 762 -31.04 -0.42 -6.19
CA GLU A 762 -31.97 -0.36 -7.33
C GLU A 762 -33.41 -0.07 -6.89
N LEU A 763 -33.88 -0.71 -5.81
CA LEU A 763 -35.20 -0.45 -5.25
C LEU A 763 -35.34 0.99 -4.76
N LEU A 764 -34.31 1.51 -4.09
CA LEU A 764 -34.26 2.93 -3.70
C LEU A 764 -34.32 3.83 -4.94
N SER A 765 -33.50 3.55 -5.96
CA SER A 765 -33.37 4.39 -7.15
C SER A 765 -34.62 4.40 -8.02
N ALA A 766 -35.43 3.34 -7.98
CA ALA A 766 -36.70 3.28 -8.69
C ALA A 766 -37.74 4.29 -8.15
N ALA A 767 -37.70 4.57 -6.85
CA ALA A 767 -38.57 5.56 -6.20
C ALA A 767 -37.90 6.94 -6.07
N HIS A 768 -36.57 6.97 -5.96
CA HIS A 768 -35.75 8.16 -5.74
C HIS A 768 -34.56 8.18 -6.71
N PRO A 769 -34.77 8.61 -7.97
CA PRO A 769 -33.74 8.62 -9.02
C PRO A 769 -32.45 9.36 -8.64
N GLU A 770 -32.51 10.31 -7.71
CA GLU A 770 -31.37 11.08 -7.19
C GLU A 770 -30.30 10.23 -6.46
N TYR A 771 -30.64 9.01 -6.05
CA TYR A 771 -29.70 8.07 -5.40
C TYR A 771 -29.16 6.98 -6.33
N ALA A 772 -29.50 7.05 -7.63
CA ALA A 772 -28.99 6.15 -8.64
C ALA A 772 -27.46 6.17 -8.68
N LYS A 773 -26.88 5.00 -8.96
CA LYS A 773 -25.42 4.84 -9.02
C LYS A 773 -24.87 5.45 -10.31
N GLN A 774 -23.99 6.42 -10.18
CA GLN A 774 -23.33 7.08 -11.32
C GLN A 774 -22.06 6.34 -11.75
N LYS A 775 -21.66 6.54 -13.01
CA LYS A 775 -20.43 5.95 -13.57
C LYS A 775 -19.17 6.48 -12.88
N VAL A 776 -19.10 7.79 -12.65
CA VAL A 776 -18.12 8.40 -11.75
C VAL A 776 -18.81 8.56 -10.41
N GLN A 777 -18.35 7.84 -9.39
CA GLN A 777 -19.07 7.79 -8.13
C GLN A 777 -18.83 9.06 -7.30
N PRO A 778 -19.88 9.79 -6.92
CA PRO A 778 -19.78 10.89 -5.97
C PRO A 778 -19.45 10.36 -4.57
N VAL A 779 -19.00 11.23 -3.66
CA VAL A 779 -18.56 10.79 -2.33
C VAL A 779 -19.71 10.20 -1.50
N ALA A 780 -20.93 10.73 -1.64
CA ALA A 780 -22.11 10.22 -0.98
C ALA A 780 -22.50 8.81 -1.46
N SER A 781 -22.08 8.40 -2.66
CA SER A 781 -22.37 7.06 -3.21
C SER A 781 -21.91 5.95 -2.26
N HIS A 782 -20.75 6.10 -1.63
CA HIS A 782 -20.22 5.11 -0.69
C HIS A 782 -21.00 5.05 0.62
N MET A 783 -21.53 6.19 1.07
CA MET A 783 -22.40 6.24 2.24
C MET A 783 -23.76 5.60 1.93
N ILE A 784 -24.32 5.87 0.74
CA ILE A 784 -25.56 5.24 0.27
C ILE A 784 -25.37 3.72 0.20
N ASP A 785 -24.25 3.24 -0.37
CA ASP A 785 -23.94 1.80 -0.39
C ASP A 785 -23.84 1.22 1.04
N ALA A 786 -23.22 1.93 1.98
CA ALA A 786 -23.17 1.50 3.39
C ALA A 786 -24.56 1.46 4.05
N ALA A 787 -25.45 2.41 3.73
CA ALA A 787 -26.85 2.38 4.17
C ALA A 787 -27.61 1.18 3.55
N MET A 788 -27.34 0.84 2.27
CA MET A 788 -27.95 -0.31 1.60
C MET A 788 -27.42 -1.65 2.14
N VAL A 789 -26.18 -1.67 2.63
CA VAL A 789 -25.62 -2.80 3.40
C VAL A 789 -26.38 -2.99 4.71
N MET A 790 -26.66 -1.90 5.44
CA MET A 790 -27.52 -1.95 6.63
C MET A 790 -28.94 -2.41 6.29
N ALA A 791 -29.55 -1.88 5.21
CA ALA A 791 -30.86 -2.30 4.73
C ALA A 791 -30.91 -3.82 4.44
N SER A 792 -29.89 -4.33 3.76
CA SER A 792 -29.72 -5.75 3.45
C SER A 792 -29.60 -6.59 4.73
N ALA A 793 -28.82 -6.12 5.71
CA ALA A 793 -28.66 -6.76 7.00
C ALA A 793 -29.99 -6.78 7.78
N LEU A 794 -30.78 -5.70 7.78
CA LEU A 794 -32.08 -5.64 8.44
C LEU A 794 -33.11 -6.60 7.83
N LYS A 795 -32.97 -7.01 6.56
CA LYS A 795 -33.84 -8.01 5.92
C LYS A 795 -33.46 -9.46 6.24
N GLN A 796 -32.21 -9.68 6.66
CA GLN A 796 -31.70 -10.98 7.09
C GLN A 796 -31.91 -11.15 8.61
N PRO A 797 -32.52 -12.24 9.09
CA PRO A 797 -32.89 -12.34 10.51
C PRO A 797 -31.73 -12.58 11.45
N HIS A 798 -30.71 -13.34 11.06
CA HIS A 798 -29.55 -13.54 11.94
C HIS A 798 -28.85 -12.21 12.22
N THR A 799 -28.72 -11.34 11.20
CA THR A 799 -28.23 -9.97 11.37
C THR A 799 -29.27 -9.05 11.99
N ARG A 800 -30.57 -9.23 11.77
CA ARG A 800 -31.63 -8.44 12.43
C ARG A 800 -31.68 -8.70 13.93
N GLU A 801 -31.57 -9.96 14.34
CA GLU A 801 -31.47 -10.39 15.73
C GLU A 801 -30.23 -9.77 16.38
N MET A 802 -29.09 -9.86 15.70
CA MET A 802 -27.84 -9.16 16.08
C MET A 802 -28.05 -7.64 16.23
N LEU A 803 -28.83 -7.02 15.35
CA LEU A 803 -29.13 -5.58 15.37
C LEU A 803 -30.24 -5.19 16.36
N GLN A 804 -31.00 -6.14 16.91
CA GLN A 804 -32.13 -5.91 17.82
C GLN A 804 -33.19 -4.94 17.29
N THR A 805 -33.52 -5.02 16.00
CA THR A 805 -34.47 -4.10 15.33
C THR A 805 -35.66 -4.84 14.70
N ALA A 806 -36.81 -4.17 14.59
CA ALA A 806 -37.95 -4.68 13.85
C ALA A 806 -37.70 -4.64 12.33
N GLY A 807 -38.22 -5.62 11.59
CA GLY A 807 -38.04 -5.68 10.14
C GLY A 807 -38.88 -4.63 9.40
N LEU A 808 -38.26 -3.87 8.49
CA LEU A 808 -38.92 -2.83 7.69
C LEU A 808 -39.07 -3.26 6.21
N LYS A 809 -40.10 -2.77 5.51
CA LYS A 809 -40.43 -3.05 4.09
C LYS A 809 -40.85 -1.76 3.36
N GLY A 810 -40.65 -1.71 2.03
CA GLY A 810 -41.01 -0.56 1.15
C GLY A 810 -39.80 0.16 0.51
N SER A 811 -40.01 1.23 -0.26
CA SER A 811 -38.94 2.13 -0.73
C SER A 811 -38.70 3.29 0.24
N ASP A 812 -39.76 3.79 0.88
CA ASP A 812 -39.71 5.01 1.69
C ASP A 812 -38.88 4.87 2.97
N TRP A 813 -38.78 3.66 3.52
CA TRP A 813 -37.90 3.40 4.67
C TRP A 813 -36.42 3.29 4.25
N LEU A 814 -36.12 2.92 3.00
CA LEU A 814 -34.73 2.90 2.50
C LEU A 814 -34.18 4.32 2.48
N LYS A 815 -35.01 5.30 2.07
CA LYS A 815 -34.65 6.72 2.15
C LYS A 815 -34.36 7.16 3.59
N LYS A 816 -35.16 6.70 4.57
CA LYS A 816 -34.95 7.01 6.00
C LYS A 816 -33.63 6.48 6.59
N LEU A 817 -32.94 5.55 5.91
CA LEU A 817 -31.61 5.09 6.33
C LEU A 817 -30.48 6.00 5.85
N ILE A 818 -30.75 6.85 4.87
CA ILE A 818 -29.77 7.82 4.36
C ILE A 818 -29.84 9.04 5.28
N PRO A 819 -28.72 9.46 5.87
CA PRO A 819 -28.71 10.64 6.72
C PRO A 819 -28.90 11.90 5.87
N ASP A 820 -29.62 12.89 6.41
CA ASP A 820 -29.83 14.18 5.75
C ASP A 820 -28.54 14.99 5.64
N ASN A 821 -27.59 14.75 6.56
CA ASN A 821 -26.28 15.37 6.58
C ASN A 821 -25.16 14.33 6.78
N ALA A 822 -24.04 14.50 6.07
CA ALA A 822 -22.92 13.58 6.11
C ALA A 822 -21.57 14.30 6.22
N LYS A 823 -20.77 13.93 7.23
CA LYS A 823 -19.40 14.39 7.39
C LYS A 823 -18.44 13.56 6.54
N VAL A 824 -17.64 14.22 5.73
CA VAL A 824 -16.61 13.62 4.88
C VAL A 824 -15.24 13.79 5.55
N GLU A 825 -14.70 12.71 6.10
CA GLU A 825 -13.35 12.72 6.68
C GLU A 825 -12.29 12.25 5.68
N ARG A 826 -11.31 13.12 5.43
CA ARG A 826 -10.13 12.75 4.64
C ARG A 826 -9.10 12.00 5.49
N ILE A 827 -8.63 10.87 4.97
CA ILE A 827 -7.57 10.09 5.60
C ILE A 827 -6.22 10.77 5.34
N GLU A 828 -5.81 11.62 6.28
CA GLU A 828 -4.55 12.35 6.21
C GLU A 828 -3.56 11.95 7.30
N SER A 829 -2.28 12.17 7.02
CA SER A 829 -1.22 12.07 8.02
C SER A 829 -1.27 13.26 8.99
N LYS A 830 -0.95 13.04 10.28
CA LYS A 830 -0.75 14.13 11.26
C LYS A 830 0.15 15.24 10.70
N LEU A 831 -0.10 16.48 11.13
CA LEU A 831 0.74 17.62 10.73
C LEU A 831 2.17 17.41 11.22
N LYS A 832 3.12 18.04 10.52
CA LYS A 832 4.55 17.76 10.72
C LYS A 832 5.01 18.03 12.15
N TYR A 833 4.49 19.09 12.77
CA TYR A 833 4.82 19.52 14.11
C TYR A 833 3.98 18.85 15.22
N GLU A 834 2.93 18.10 14.87
CA GLU A 834 2.12 17.29 15.81
C GLU A 834 2.63 15.84 15.94
N LYS A 835 3.69 15.50 15.21
CA LYS A 835 4.27 14.17 15.28
C LYS A 835 5.26 14.07 16.45
N ASP A 836 5.14 12.98 17.21
CA ASP A 836 6.08 12.64 18.28
C ASP A 836 7.53 12.57 17.78
N SER A 837 7.72 12.12 16.53
CA SER A 837 9.01 12.08 15.85
C SER A 837 8.99 12.80 14.51
N ILE A 838 9.65 13.97 14.48
CA ILE A 838 9.75 14.83 13.30
C ILE A 838 10.49 14.14 12.12
N SER A 839 11.39 13.21 12.40
CA SER A 839 12.16 12.46 11.40
C SER A 839 11.30 11.53 10.53
N SER A 840 10.05 11.28 10.92
CA SER A 840 9.08 10.51 10.14
C SER A 840 8.48 11.29 8.94
N LYS A 841 8.86 12.56 8.75
CA LYS A 841 8.57 13.36 7.54
C LYS A 841 9.84 14.10 7.10
N GLN A 842 9.99 14.26 5.79
CA GLN A 842 11.11 15.02 5.22
C GLN A 842 11.07 16.48 5.68
N LEU A 843 12.14 16.97 6.31
CA LEU A 843 12.23 18.34 6.82
C LEU A 843 12.58 19.35 5.74
N PHE A 844 13.58 19.01 4.94
CA PHE A 844 14.20 19.87 3.94
C PHE A 844 14.14 19.21 2.57
N LYS A 845 14.08 20.02 1.52
CA LYS A 845 14.28 19.56 0.14
C LYS A 845 15.71 19.06 -0.05
N ASP A 846 15.89 18.13 -0.99
CA ASP A 846 17.22 17.55 -1.28
C ASP A 846 18.17 18.56 -1.94
N GLY A 847 17.62 19.60 -2.57
CA GLY A 847 18.39 20.63 -3.26
C GLY A 847 19.16 21.55 -2.29
N LEU A 848 20.45 21.75 -2.60
CA LEU A 848 21.32 22.70 -1.93
C LEU A 848 21.41 24.01 -2.70
N TYR A 849 21.57 25.09 -1.95
CA TYR A 849 21.77 26.43 -2.48
C TYR A 849 23.17 26.92 -2.11
N ALA A 850 23.82 27.59 -3.06
CA ALA A 850 25.10 28.24 -2.80
C ALA A 850 24.86 29.66 -2.29
N GLU A 851 25.40 29.94 -1.11
CA GLU A 851 25.31 31.22 -0.42
C GLU A 851 26.52 32.09 -0.73
N HIS A 852 26.28 33.36 -1.06
CA HIS A 852 27.30 34.34 -1.42
C HIS A 852 27.02 35.69 -0.78
N PHE A 853 28.04 36.53 -0.72
CA PHE A 853 27.94 37.93 -0.32
C PHE A 853 28.51 38.80 -1.45
N ILE A 854 27.87 39.93 -1.73
CA ILE A 854 28.40 40.93 -2.66
C ILE A 854 29.67 41.53 -2.03
N PRO A 855 30.80 41.65 -2.77
CA PRO A 855 32.00 42.26 -2.23
C PRO A 855 31.84 43.76 -2.00
N LEU A 856 32.63 44.30 -1.07
CA LEU A 856 32.92 45.73 -1.02
C LEU A 856 34.07 46.04 -1.97
N ILE A 857 34.00 47.15 -2.70
CA ILE A 857 35.05 47.55 -3.63
C ILE A 857 35.48 48.99 -3.36
N VAL A 858 36.78 49.26 -3.47
CA VAL A 858 37.35 50.60 -3.40
C VAL A 858 37.96 50.95 -4.75
N ILE A 859 37.52 52.07 -5.31
CA ILE A 859 37.97 52.63 -6.60
C ILE A 859 38.01 54.15 -6.46
N GLU A 860 39.11 54.80 -6.86
CA GLU A 860 39.24 56.27 -6.89
C GLU A 860 38.79 56.93 -5.57
N ASN A 861 39.28 56.42 -4.45
CA ASN A 861 38.91 56.83 -3.08
C ASN A 861 37.43 56.66 -2.69
N LYS A 862 36.59 55.98 -3.47
CA LYS A 862 35.17 55.73 -3.13
C LYS A 862 34.94 54.27 -2.74
N LEU A 863 34.08 54.07 -1.74
CA LEU A 863 33.59 52.74 -1.34
C LEU A 863 32.30 52.41 -2.08
N GLY A 864 32.23 51.21 -2.65
CA GLY A 864 31.06 50.69 -3.33
C GLY A 864 30.79 49.23 -2.99
N ILE A 865 29.62 48.77 -3.42
CA ILE A 865 29.13 47.40 -3.28
C ILE A 865 29.00 46.84 -4.70
N GLY A 866 29.81 45.85 -5.07
CA GLY A 866 29.88 45.44 -6.47
C GLY A 866 30.88 44.35 -6.78
N PHE A 867 30.93 43.96 -8.06
CA PHE A 867 31.81 42.89 -8.54
C PHE A 867 33.01 43.40 -9.33
N ASN A 868 32.87 44.54 -10.01
CA ASN A 868 33.90 45.16 -10.84
C ASN A 868 33.59 46.66 -11.04
N THR A 869 34.43 47.36 -11.81
CA THR A 869 34.33 48.81 -12.07
C THR A 869 33.06 49.26 -12.79
N HIS A 870 32.35 48.36 -13.49
CA HIS A 870 31.13 48.66 -14.26
C HIS A 870 29.84 48.12 -13.62
N ASN A 871 29.97 47.33 -12.55
CA ASN A 871 28.86 46.67 -11.86
C ASN A 871 29.01 46.88 -10.35
N VAL A 872 28.77 48.13 -9.97
CA VAL A 872 28.95 48.67 -8.62
C VAL A 872 27.80 49.58 -8.28
N SER A 873 27.42 49.56 -7.01
CA SER A 873 26.60 50.58 -6.39
C SER A 873 27.41 51.35 -5.37
N TRP A 874 27.55 52.65 -5.59
CA TRP A 874 28.29 53.55 -4.72
C TRP A 874 27.50 53.93 -3.47
N LEU A 875 28.20 54.01 -2.34
CA LEU A 875 27.71 54.74 -1.17
C LEU A 875 27.80 56.24 -1.47
N ILE A 876 26.71 56.96 -1.21
CA ILE A 876 26.56 58.36 -1.65
C ILE A 876 27.26 59.35 -0.70
N ASP A 877 27.60 58.90 0.51
CA ASP A 877 28.03 59.74 1.62
C ASP A 877 29.32 59.16 2.26
N ASP A 878 30.30 60.03 2.57
CA ASP A 878 31.61 59.60 3.11
C ASP A 878 31.48 59.04 4.53
N GLU A 879 30.61 59.61 5.36
CA GLU A 879 30.29 59.08 6.70
C GLU A 879 29.69 57.67 6.58
N ALA A 880 28.79 57.46 5.60
CA ALA A 880 28.26 56.14 5.29
C ALA A 880 29.36 55.14 4.88
N SER A 881 30.36 55.59 4.12
CA SER A 881 31.49 54.74 3.71
C SER A 881 32.31 54.28 4.91
N HIS A 882 32.59 55.17 5.87
CA HIS A 882 33.28 54.82 7.11
C HIS A 882 32.45 53.87 7.99
N ILE A 883 31.15 54.14 8.18
CA ILE A 883 30.26 53.29 8.98
C ILE A 883 30.20 51.88 8.40
N TRP A 884 29.95 51.74 7.10
CA TRP A 884 29.90 50.43 6.43
C TRP A 884 31.22 49.68 6.53
N TRP A 885 32.35 50.38 6.32
CA TRP A 885 33.67 49.77 6.45
C TRP A 885 33.92 49.27 7.87
N GLN A 886 33.79 50.13 8.88
CA GLN A 886 34.04 49.77 10.27
C GLN A 886 33.14 48.64 10.76
N THR A 887 31.87 48.64 10.35
CA THR A 887 30.90 47.59 10.71
C THR A 887 31.26 46.24 10.10
N LEU A 888 31.63 46.22 8.81
CA LEU A 888 31.88 44.96 8.10
C LEU A 888 33.33 44.46 8.17
N PHE A 889 34.27 45.33 8.55
CA PHE A 889 35.70 45.05 8.64
C PHE A 889 36.05 43.72 9.33
N PRO A 890 35.46 43.33 10.49
CA PRO A 890 35.77 42.06 11.15
C PRO A 890 35.46 40.81 10.30
N TYR A 891 34.57 40.97 9.32
CA TYR A 891 34.03 39.91 8.47
C TYR A 891 34.63 39.91 7.06
N LEU A 892 35.58 40.80 6.72
CA LEU A 892 36.24 40.82 5.42
C LEU A 892 37.49 39.92 5.41
N ASN A 893 37.76 39.26 4.28
CA ASN A 893 39.01 38.53 4.06
C ASN A 893 40.16 39.51 3.79
N ASN A 894 41.34 39.24 4.37
CA ASN A 894 42.59 39.97 4.12
C ASN A 894 42.54 41.49 4.41
N SER A 895 41.75 41.90 5.40
CA SER A 895 41.62 43.30 5.83
C SER A 895 42.33 43.50 7.18
N GLN A 896 43.42 44.26 7.19
CA GLN A 896 44.11 44.72 8.41
C GLN A 896 44.28 46.25 8.47
N GLU A 897 43.80 46.95 7.44
CA GLU A 897 44.02 48.39 7.22
C GLU A 897 42.68 49.13 7.33
N ASP A 898 42.71 50.35 7.86
CA ASP A 898 41.54 51.23 7.91
C ASP A 898 41.17 51.75 6.50
N LEU A 899 39.92 52.18 6.31
CA LEU A 899 39.43 52.64 4.99
C LEU A 899 40.34 53.73 4.39
N SER A 900 40.76 54.70 5.20
CA SER A 900 41.62 55.80 4.76
C SER A 900 42.99 55.33 4.26
N GLN A 901 43.56 54.31 4.90
CA GLN A 901 44.82 53.70 4.48
C GLN A 901 44.64 52.98 3.15
N ILE A 902 43.56 52.21 3.01
CA ILE A 902 43.23 51.49 1.77
C ILE A 902 42.98 52.44 0.62
N GLN A 903 42.24 53.52 0.84
CA GLN A 903 41.99 54.54 -0.18
C GLN A 903 43.33 55.13 -0.67
N GLN A 904 44.26 55.42 0.23
CA GLN A 904 45.61 55.88 -0.14
C GLN A 904 46.42 54.83 -0.91
N THR A 905 46.42 53.57 -0.48
CA THR A 905 47.20 52.49 -1.13
C THR A 905 46.62 52.10 -2.49
N VAL A 906 45.29 52.12 -2.63
CA VAL A 906 44.60 51.79 -3.88
C VAL A 906 44.72 52.95 -4.87
N GLY A 907 44.62 54.21 -4.40
CA GLY A 907 44.66 55.39 -5.25
C GLY A 907 43.64 55.34 -6.38
N LYS A 908 44.11 55.36 -7.64
CA LYS A 908 43.28 55.21 -8.85
C LYS A 908 43.01 53.75 -9.24
N GLY A 909 43.49 52.78 -8.46
CA GLY A 909 43.32 51.36 -8.69
C GLY A 909 41.95 50.83 -8.28
N PHE A 910 41.80 49.50 -8.37
CA PHE A 910 40.62 48.75 -7.95
C PHE A 910 41.04 47.68 -6.95
N LYS A 911 40.35 47.60 -5.81
CA LYS A 911 40.51 46.51 -4.84
C LYS A 911 39.15 46.04 -4.33
N ALA A 912 38.94 44.73 -4.34
CA ALA A 912 37.70 44.10 -3.87
C ALA A 912 37.95 43.30 -2.58
N PHE A 913 37.08 43.50 -1.61
CA PHE A 913 37.10 42.86 -0.30
C PHE A 913 35.92 41.90 -0.20
N SER A 914 36.23 40.60 -0.18
CA SER A 914 35.23 39.54 -0.05
C SER A 914 34.92 39.26 1.42
N VAL A 915 33.68 38.86 1.71
CA VAL A 915 33.26 38.47 3.06
C VAL A 915 33.78 37.07 3.40
N ASN A 916 34.33 36.92 4.61
CA ASN A 916 34.63 35.65 5.25
C ASN A 916 33.32 34.96 5.66
N LYS A 917 32.93 33.94 4.88
CA LYS A 917 31.66 33.23 5.09
C LYS A 917 31.51 32.62 6.48
N ASN A 918 32.58 32.05 7.05
CA ASN A 918 32.49 31.40 8.35
C ASN A 918 32.21 32.42 9.46
N ARG A 919 32.97 33.52 9.53
CA ARG A 919 32.75 34.58 10.52
C ARG A 919 31.37 35.22 10.38
N ALA A 920 30.94 35.47 9.13
CA ALA A 920 29.61 36.03 8.86
C ALA A 920 28.50 35.07 9.31
N PHE A 921 28.59 33.78 8.99
CA PHE A 921 27.58 32.80 9.39
C PHE A 921 27.56 32.53 10.90
N GLU A 922 28.70 32.64 11.58
CA GLU A 922 28.76 32.58 13.05
C GLU A 922 28.03 33.75 13.71
N LEU A 923 28.19 34.98 13.19
CA LEU A 923 27.40 36.12 13.65
C LEU A 923 25.90 35.91 13.38
N LEU A 924 25.53 35.50 12.16
CA LEU A 924 24.12 35.26 11.80
C LEU A 924 23.47 34.15 12.64
N GLU A 925 24.25 33.11 13.01
CA GLU A 925 23.85 32.11 13.99
C GLU A 925 23.63 32.74 15.37
N LYS A 926 24.57 33.57 15.84
CA LYS A 926 24.50 34.23 17.14
C LYS A 926 23.25 35.11 17.28
N VAL A 927 23.01 36.03 16.36
CA VAL A 927 21.86 36.97 16.41
C VAL A 927 20.50 36.30 16.29
N THR A 928 20.45 35.08 15.76
CA THR A 928 19.21 34.29 15.69
C THR A 928 18.94 33.55 17.01
N LYS A 929 19.99 33.16 17.73
CA LYS A 929 19.90 32.23 18.88
C LYS A 929 20.02 32.91 20.23
N HIS A 930 20.61 34.09 20.29
CA HIS A 930 20.87 34.82 21.53
C HIS A 930 20.56 36.30 21.37
N SER A 931 20.23 36.96 22.47
CA SER A 931 20.21 38.43 22.54
C SER A 931 21.61 38.98 22.20
N CYS A 932 21.66 40.04 21.39
CA CYS A 932 22.90 40.63 20.88
C CYS A 932 22.85 42.16 20.99
N SER A 933 24.01 42.80 20.95
CA SER A 933 24.14 44.26 20.97
C SER A 933 23.66 44.91 19.67
N GLU A 934 23.32 46.20 19.70
CA GLU A 934 22.91 46.96 18.50
C GLU A 934 23.99 46.92 17.40
N SER A 935 25.27 46.95 17.75
CA SER A 935 26.38 46.86 16.79
C SER A 935 26.45 45.50 16.09
N GLU A 936 26.17 44.41 16.80
CA GLU A 936 26.11 43.06 16.22
C GLU A 936 24.90 42.90 15.31
N LEU A 937 23.75 43.45 15.71
CA LEU A 937 22.53 43.47 14.90
C LEU A 937 22.72 44.32 13.63
N LEU A 938 23.39 45.46 13.74
CA LEU A 938 23.77 46.28 12.59
C LEU A 938 24.68 45.52 11.62
N SER A 939 25.72 44.85 12.15
CA SER A 939 26.61 43.99 11.35
C SER A 939 25.84 42.89 10.63
N ALA A 940 24.90 42.24 11.31
CA ALA A 940 24.06 41.19 10.73
C ALA A 940 23.15 41.74 9.62
N ASP A 941 22.49 42.88 9.84
CA ASP A 941 21.63 43.53 8.85
C ASP A 941 22.41 43.91 7.58
N LEU A 942 23.63 44.45 7.72
CA LEU A 942 24.48 44.80 6.57
C LEU A 942 24.98 43.55 5.84
N LEU A 943 25.38 42.49 6.54
CA LEU A 943 25.76 41.21 5.93
C LEU A 943 24.58 40.59 5.16
N GLU A 944 23.38 40.60 5.73
CA GLU A 944 22.16 40.11 5.07
C GLU A 944 21.74 40.98 3.89
N ALA A 945 22.01 42.28 3.92
CA ALA A 945 21.83 43.15 2.75
C ALA A 945 22.75 42.72 1.59
N LEU A 946 23.99 42.31 1.88
CA LEU A 946 24.95 41.83 0.87
C LEU A 946 24.68 40.38 0.42
N TYR A 947 23.82 39.65 1.11
CA TYR A 947 23.62 38.22 0.92
C TYR A 947 22.78 37.90 -0.33
N TYR A 948 23.22 36.92 -1.11
CA TYR A 948 22.43 36.36 -2.21
C TYR A 948 22.70 34.86 -2.41
N THR A 949 21.77 34.19 -3.10
CA THR A 949 21.81 32.74 -3.31
C THR A 949 21.75 32.38 -4.79
N THR A 950 22.46 31.29 -5.13
CA THR A 950 22.46 30.72 -6.48
C THR A 950 22.18 29.22 -6.43
N GLN A 951 21.62 28.70 -7.52
CA GLN A 951 21.43 27.27 -7.71
C GLN A 951 21.84 26.88 -9.13
N LYS A 952 22.49 25.72 -9.26
CA LYS A 952 22.86 25.18 -10.58
C LYS A 952 21.63 24.63 -11.29
N ALA A 953 21.32 25.18 -12.46
CA ALA A 953 20.26 24.72 -13.33
C ALA A 953 20.82 23.79 -14.41
N ASN A 954 20.19 22.62 -14.60
CA ASN A 954 20.62 21.65 -15.61
C ASN A 954 20.32 22.18 -17.03
N LEU A 955 21.35 22.23 -17.88
CA LEU A 955 21.26 22.82 -19.22
C LEU A 955 20.24 22.09 -20.10
N ARG A 956 20.21 20.75 -20.08
CA ARG A 956 19.27 19.96 -20.91
C ARG A 956 17.82 20.31 -20.58
N THR A 957 17.48 20.27 -19.29
CA THR A 957 16.10 20.51 -18.82
C THR A 957 15.65 21.95 -19.01
N VAL A 958 16.59 22.89 -19.11
CA VAL A 958 16.31 24.30 -19.32
C VAL A 958 16.20 24.63 -20.82
N ILE A 959 16.94 23.93 -21.67
CA ILE A 959 16.89 24.09 -23.13
C ILE A 959 15.72 23.30 -23.75
N TYR A 960 15.27 22.22 -23.12
CA TYR A 960 14.24 21.34 -23.67
C TYR A 960 13.24 20.84 -22.62
N ASP A 961 11.95 20.97 -22.93
CA ASP A 961 10.83 20.43 -22.15
C ASP A 961 10.46 19.04 -22.67
N ASP A 962 10.85 17.98 -21.93
CA ASP A 962 10.55 16.59 -22.29
C ASP A 962 9.05 16.28 -22.32
N THR A 963 8.22 17.02 -21.56
CA THR A 963 6.78 16.78 -21.48
C THR A 963 6.07 17.32 -22.71
N LYS A 964 6.45 18.54 -23.12
CA LYS A 964 5.91 19.20 -24.32
C LYS A 964 6.66 18.85 -25.59
N LYS A 965 7.81 18.18 -25.47
CA LYS A 965 8.77 17.90 -26.54
C LYS A 965 9.14 19.16 -27.33
N THR A 966 9.45 20.24 -26.60
CA THR A 966 9.65 21.58 -27.18
C THR A 966 10.94 22.20 -26.66
N TYR A 967 11.69 22.84 -27.55
CA TYR A 967 12.87 23.64 -27.19
C TYR A 967 12.48 25.01 -26.63
N ALA A 968 13.20 25.47 -25.61
CA ALA A 968 13.02 26.78 -25.00
C ALA A 968 13.41 27.91 -25.97
N LYS A 969 12.84 29.11 -25.77
CA LYS A 969 13.26 30.30 -26.51
C LYS A 969 14.58 30.82 -25.96
N ALA A 970 15.43 31.38 -26.82
CA ALA A 970 16.70 31.97 -26.38
C ALA A 970 16.49 33.07 -25.32
N SER A 971 15.42 33.86 -25.46
CA SER A 971 15.01 34.89 -24.48
C SER A 971 14.75 34.34 -23.08
N ASP A 972 14.19 33.13 -22.98
CA ASP A 972 13.84 32.52 -21.69
C ASP A 972 15.10 32.01 -20.96
N LEU A 973 16.15 31.68 -21.72
CA LEU A 973 17.44 31.26 -21.18
C LEU A 973 18.21 32.42 -20.55
N ALA A 974 18.11 33.61 -21.14
CA ALA A 974 18.84 34.82 -20.76
C ALA A 974 17.98 35.86 -20.01
N ASP A 975 16.81 35.45 -19.50
CA ASP A 975 15.90 36.35 -18.77
C ASP A 975 16.61 37.06 -17.61
N ALA A 976 16.67 38.39 -17.69
CA ALA A 976 17.39 39.26 -16.76
C ALA A 976 16.99 39.06 -15.30
N LYS A 977 15.74 38.63 -15.02
CA LYS A 977 15.28 38.40 -13.64
C LYS A 977 16.05 37.27 -12.94
N ASN A 978 16.58 36.30 -13.71
CA ASN A 978 17.36 35.17 -13.19
C ASN A 978 18.82 35.55 -12.88
N PHE A 979 19.22 36.76 -13.27
CA PHE A 979 20.60 37.26 -13.18
C PHE A 979 20.69 38.62 -12.50
N THR A 980 19.59 39.16 -11.96
CA THR A 980 19.61 40.43 -11.22
C THR A 980 19.64 40.15 -9.72
N ILE A 981 20.67 40.63 -9.03
CA ILE A 981 20.77 40.61 -7.57
C ILE A 981 20.15 41.91 -7.06
N LYS A 982 19.07 41.80 -6.28
CA LYS A 982 18.49 42.94 -5.57
C LYS A 982 19.03 42.95 -4.15
N PHE A 983 19.49 44.10 -3.68
CA PHE A 983 19.95 44.28 -2.31
C PHE A 983 19.36 45.56 -1.71
N GLU A 984 19.06 45.53 -0.42
CA GLU A 984 18.48 46.68 0.28
C GLU A 984 18.95 46.71 1.73
N PRO A 985 19.67 47.77 2.17
CA PRO A 985 20.13 47.90 3.55
C PRO A 985 18.98 48.31 4.48
N LYS A 986 18.21 47.33 4.93
CA LYS A 986 17.10 47.49 5.88
C LYS A 986 17.58 47.25 7.31
N SER A 987 18.25 48.24 7.89
CA SER A 987 18.61 48.22 9.32
C SER A 987 17.92 49.35 10.07
N SER A 988 17.32 49.06 11.22
CA SER A 988 16.83 50.09 12.15
C SER A 988 17.96 50.84 12.85
N TYR A 989 19.16 50.23 12.91
CA TYR A 989 20.35 50.77 13.56
C TYR A 989 21.20 51.66 12.63
N LEU A 990 20.76 51.85 11.38
CA LEU A 990 21.43 52.69 10.39
C LEU A 990 20.57 53.93 10.08
N ASN A 991 21.18 55.12 10.09
CA ASN A 991 20.47 56.36 9.76
C ASN A 991 20.07 56.40 8.26
N THR A 992 19.13 57.28 7.89
CA THR A 992 18.57 57.35 6.53
C THR A 992 19.61 57.74 5.47
N LYS A 993 20.60 58.58 5.80
CA LYS A 993 21.67 58.98 4.86
C LYS A 993 22.58 57.79 4.56
N SER A 994 22.98 57.03 5.58
CA SER A 994 23.88 55.88 5.45
C SER A 994 23.26 54.67 4.76
N LYS A 995 21.94 54.68 4.50
CA LYS A 995 21.22 53.69 3.66
C LYS A 995 21.26 54.01 2.17
N LYS A 996 21.64 55.24 1.78
CA LYS A 996 21.56 55.71 0.40
C LYS A 996 22.71 55.15 -0.44
N VAL A 997 22.32 54.49 -1.53
CA VAL A 997 23.22 53.89 -2.52
C VAL A 997 22.78 54.31 -3.91
N SER A 998 23.71 54.38 -4.86
CA SER A 998 23.42 54.82 -6.24
C SER A 998 22.43 53.91 -6.99
N THR A 999 22.49 52.59 -6.76
CA THR A 999 21.55 51.59 -7.30
C THR A 999 21.31 50.46 -6.31
N ARG A 1000 20.14 49.80 -6.37
CA ARG A 1000 19.77 48.67 -5.50
C ARG A 1000 19.76 47.32 -6.22
N SER A 1001 20.25 47.31 -7.45
CA SER A 1001 20.32 46.10 -8.27
C SER A 1001 21.67 46.01 -8.96
N LEU A 1002 22.27 44.82 -8.90
CA LEU A 1002 23.51 44.48 -9.57
C LEU A 1002 23.27 43.30 -10.51
N GLN A 1003 24.06 43.22 -11.57
CA GLN A 1003 24.04 42.06 -12.46
C GLN A 1003 24.88 40.93 -11.86
N TYR A 1004 24.36 39.71 -11.86
CA TYR A 1004 25.10 38.53 -11.46
C TYR A 1004 26.11 38.20 -12.57
N PRO A 1005 27.43 38.16 -12.29
CA PRO A 1005 28.44 37.94 -13.32
C PRO A 1005 28.25 36.64 -14.11
N GLY A 1006 27.65 35.61 -13.50
CA GLY A 1006 27.37 34.34 -14.18
C GLY A 1006 26.30 34.45 -15.29
N GLY A 1007 25.57 35.56 -15.40
CA GLY A 1007 24.60 35.80 -16.47
C GLY A 1007 25.23 35.88 -17.86
N GLU A 1008 26.47 36.34 -17.97
CA GLU A 1008 27.20 36.43 -19.24
C GLU A 1008 27.37 35.05 -19.91
N HIS A 1009 27.57 33.99 -19.12
CA HIS A 1009 27.66 32.63 -19.66
C HIS A 1009 26.33 32.14 -20.25
N TRP A 1010 25.21 32.54 -19.65
CA TRP A 1010 23.88 32.20 -20.18
C TRP A 1010 23.53 33.00 -21.43
N GLN A 1011 23.95 34.27 -21.50
CA GLN A 1011 23.83 35.07 -22.72
C GLN A 1011 24.62 34.45 -23.87
N LYS A 1012 25.87 34.01 -23.62
CA LYS A 1012 26.68 33.28 -24.62
C LYS A 1012 25.95 32.03 -25.12
N ILE A 1013 25.42 31.19 -24.21
CA ILE A 1013 24.63 29.99 -24.60
C ILE A 1013 23.42 30.37 -25.44
N SER A 1014 22.70 31.44 -25.06
CA SER A 1014 21.51 31.86 -25.79
C SER A 1014 21.82 32.24 -27.23
N GLN A 1015 23.05 32.68 -27.53
CA GLN A 1015 23.52 33.07 -28.85
C GLN A 1015 24.14 31.92 -29.66
N MET A 1016 24.37 30.75 -29.06
CA MET A 1016 24.97 29.61 -29.74
C MET A 1016 24.05 29.02 -30.81
N ALA A 1017 24.65 28.55 -31.91
CA ALA A 1017 23.93 28.05 -33.09
C ALA A 1017 22.90 26.96 -32.75
N PHE A 1018 23.27 25.99 -31.89
CA PHE A 1018 22.34 24.92 -31.50
C PHE A 1018 21.05 25.46 -30.87
N VAL A 1019 21.14 26.48 -30.01
CA VAL A 1019 19.97 27.09 -29.35
C VAL A 1019 19.18 27.93 -30.34
N GLN A 1020 19.87 28.77 -31.12
CA GLN A 1020 19.23 29.67 -32.09
C GLN A 1020 18.47 28.91 -33.19
N THR A 1021 19.01 27.79 -33.66
CA THR A 1021 18.39 26.95 -34.69
C THR A 1021 17.20 26.16 -34.16
N ASN A 1022 17.24 25.71 -32.90
CA ASN A 1022 16.20 24.83 -32.35
C ASN A 1022 15.11 25.55 -31.56
N GLN A 1023 15.27 26.83 -31.21
CA GLN A 1023 14.36 27.54 -30.32
C GLN A 1023 12.89 27.45 -30.74
N GLY A 1024 12.02 27.04 -29.82
CA GLY A 1024 10.57 26.90 -30.05
C GLY A 1024 10.14 25.69 -30.90
N LEU A 1025 11.06 24.91 -31.47
CA LEU A 1025 10.71 23.73 -32.28
C LEU A 1025 10.11 22.62 -31.42
N LYS A 1026 9.10 21.92 -31.97
CA LYS A 1026 8.44 20.76 -31.37
C LYS A 1026 8.91 19.47 -32.03
N GLN A 1027 10.01 18.90 -31.55
CA GLN A 1027 10.62 17.69 -32.13
C GLN A 1027 11.40 16.89 -31.07
N PRO A 1028 11.77 15.63 -31.34
CA PRO A 1028 12.64 14.86 -30.45
C PRO A 1028 13.97 15.58 -30.16
N PHE A 1029 14.52 15.35 -28.97
CA PHE A 1029 15.76 15.99 -28.56
C PHE A 1029 16.97 15.51 -29.37
N ASP A 1030 17.71 16.44 -29.96
CA ASP A 1030 18.98 16.20 -30.63
C ASP A 1030 20.15 16.07 -29.63
N ASP A 1031 20.46 14.82 -29.26
CA ASP A 1031 21.60 14.49 -28.40
C ASP A 1031 22.95 14.81 -29.05
N VAL A 1032 23.09 14.75 -30.37
CA VAL A 1032 24.36 14.97 -31.06
C VAL A 1032 24.71 16.45 -31.04
N GLY A 1033 23.79 17.31 -31.46
CA GLY A 1033 23.96 18.77 -31.41
C GLY A 1033 24.13 19.28 -29.98
N PHE A 1034 23.42 18.70 -29.00
CA PHE A 1034 23.63 19.05 -27.60
C PHE A 1034 25.03 18.68 -27.10
N ASN A 1035 25.56 17.52 -27.49
CA ASN A 1035 26.92 17.14 -27.11
C ASN A 1035 27.98 18.08 -27.72
N ALA A 1036 27.78 18.53 -28.96
CA ALA A 1036 28.64 19.52 -29.59
C ALA A 1036 28.61 20.86 -28.82
N LEU A 1037 27.41 21.35 -28.48
CA LEU A 1037 27.22 22.54 -27.63
C LEU A 1037 27.99 22.42 -26.31
N ILE A 1038 27.90 21.26 -25.65
CA ILE A 1038 28.61 21.02 -24.38
C ILE A 1038 30.13 21.03 -24.56
N GLN A 1039 30.66 20.42 -25.64
CA GLN A 1039 32.09 20.43 -25.92
C GLN A 1039 32.62 21.85 -26.16
N GLU A 1040 31.86 22.67 -26.88
CA GLU A 1040 32.17 24.08 -27.12
C GLU A 1040 32.13 24.91 -25.83
N MET A 1041 31.15 24.66 -24.96
CA MET A 1041 30.98 25.39 -23.69
C MET A 1041 31.99 25.00 -22.60
N PHE A 1042 32.42 23.74 -22.58
CA PHE A 1042 33.32 23.20 -21.58
C PHE A 1042 34.60 22.62 -22.23
N PRO A 1043 35.36 23.44 -22.99
CA PRO A 1043 36.51 22.95 -23.75
C PRO A 1043 37.66 22.52 -22.82
N GLN A 1044 37.72 23.10 -21.62
CA GLN A 1044 38.70 22.80 -20.58
C GLN A 1044 38.28 21.70 -19.61
N THR A 1045 37.32 20.84 -19.94
CA THR A 1045 37.24 19.57 -19.19
C THR A 1045 38.52 18.80 -19.51
N LYS A 1046 39.58 18.99 -18.71
CA LYS A 1046 40.82 18.19 -18.79
C LYS A 1046 40.38 16.76 -19.03
N LEU A 1047 40.81 16.17 -20.14
CA LEU A 1047 40.56 14.76 -20.46
C LEU A 1047 41.04 13.98 -19.25
N ASN A 1048 40.11 13.63 -18.37
CA ASN A 1048 40.48 12.95 -17.14
C ASN A 1048 41.00 11.57 -17.58
N THR A 1049 42.31 11.38 -17.47
CA THR A 1049 43.05 10.19 -17.90
C THR A 1049 42.95 9.07 -16.87
N ARG A 1050 42.41 9.34 -15.67
CA ARG A 1050 42.19 8.33 -14.64
C ARG A 1050 41.24 7.25 -15.14
N SER A 1051 41.61 6.01 -14.85
CA SER A 1051 40.79 4.82 -15.07
C SER A 1051 39.57 4.80 -14.14
N HIS A 1052 39.73 5.28 -12.92
CA HIS A 1052 38.70 5.44 -11.88
C HIS A 1052 38.10 6.87 -11.87
N LYS A 1053 37.77 7.42 -13.05
CA LYS A 1053 37.02 8.67 -13.14
C LYS A 1053 35.51 8.45 -13.01
N GLY A 1054 34.84 9.41 -12.36
CA GLY A 1054 33.39 9.54 -12.42
C GLY A 1054 32.94 9.99 -13.81
N VAL A 1055 31.72 9.60 -14.21
CA VAL A 1055 31.13 10.05 -15.47
C VAL A 1055 30.27 11.30 -15.23
N ARG A 1056 30.45 12.32 -16.07
CA ARG A 1056 29.64 13.54 -16.03
C ARG A 1056 28.46 13.39 -16.99
N LYS A 1057 27.26 13.20 -16.42
CA LYS A 1057 26.00 13.08 -17.19
C LYS A 1057 25.21 14.37 -17.26
N GLN A 1058 25.44 15.27 -16.31
CA GLN A 1058 24.69 16.51 -16.17
C GLN A 1058 25.63 17.69 -16.25
N TRP A 1059 25.22 18.65 -17.07
CA TRP A 1059 25.90 19.93 -17.27
C TRP A 1059 24.97 21.02 -16.77
N SER A 1060 25.51 21.95 -16.00
CA SER A 1060 24.72 22.95 -15.32
C SER A 1060 25.51 24.23 -15.09
N LEU A 1061 24.79 25.34 -15.07
CA LEU A 1061 25.30 26.67 -14.74
C LEU A 1061 24.46 27.30 -13.62
N PRO A 1062 25.05 28.16 -12.78
CA PRO A 1062 24.33 28.82 -11.70
C PRO A 1062 23.36 29.89 -12.23
N ARG A 1063 22.23 30.06 -11.56
CA ARG A 1063 21.29 31.18 -11.69
C ARG A 1063 20.93 31.70 -10.30
N ILE A 1064 20.47 32.94 -10.19
CA ILE A 1064 19.91 33.47 -8.95
C ILE A 1064 18.66 32.65 -8.60
N SER A 1065 18.59 32.17 -7.35
CA SER A 1065 17.50 31.32 -6.88
C SER A 1065 17.33 31.47 -5.38
N LYS A 1066 16.10 31.73 -4.91
CA LYS A 1066 15.80 31.93 -3.49
C LYS A 1066 15.33 30.63 -2.84
N ALA A 1067 15.95 30.26 -1.73
CA ALA A 1067 15.52 29.13 -0.92
C ALA A 1067 14.30 29.53 -0.05
N SER A 1068 13.14 28.91 -0.29
CA SER A 1068 11.91 29.24 0.44
C SER A 1068 11.97 28.73 1.88
N GLY A 1069 11.79 29.63 2.86
CA GLY A 1069 11.80 29.31 4.29
C GLY A 1069 13.11 28.71 4.77
N ALA A 1070 14.24 29.15 4.21
CA ALA A 1070 15.50 28.43 4.27
C ALA A 1070 16.13 28.36 5.67
N TYR A 1071 16.82 27.24 5.92
CA TYR A 1071 17.65 27.02 7.09
C TYR A 1071 19.09 26.74 6.67
N ARG A 1072 20.02 27.35 7.38
CA ARG A 1072 21.45 27.10 7.29
C ARG A 1072 21.84 26.05 8.32
N ALA A 1073 22.49 24.99 7.86
CA ALA A 1073 23.00 23.92 8.72
C ALA A 1073 24.53 24.00 8.85
N ARG A 1074 25.04 23.96 10.09
CA ARG A 1074 26.46 23.81 10.42
C ARG A 1074 26.77 22.32 10.62
N ARG A 1075 27.48 21.72 9.67
CA ARG A 1075 27.86 20.29 9.70
C ARG A 1075 29.36 20.13 9.84
N LYS A 1076 29.79 18.94 10.23
CA LYS A 1076 31.20 18.55 10.28
C LYS A 1076 31.55 17.66 9.09
N ASN A 1077 32.67 17.93 8.44
CA ASN A 1077 33.33 17.01 7.52
C ASN A 1077 33.97 15.85 8.30
N ALA A 1078 34.42 14.82 7.57
CA ALA A 1078 35.14 13.69 8.16
C ALA A 1078 36.46 14.09 8.85
N ASP A 1079 37.04 15.23 8.47
CA ASP A 1079 38.25 15.81 9.07
C ASP A 1079 37.94 16.76 10.26
N GLY A 1080 36.67 16.89 10.67
CA GLY A 1080 36.25 17.77 11.76
C GLY A 1080 36.07 19.25 11.38
N THR A 1081 36.30 19.63 10.12
CA THR A 1081 36.07 21.00 9.65
C THR A 1081 34.58 21.33 9.52
N ASP A 1082 34.19 22.58 9.78
CA ASP A 1082 32.80 23.02 9.62
C ASP A 1082 32.45 23.28 8.16
N VAL A 1083 31.26 22.83 7.76
CA VAL A 1083 30.65 23.12 6.47
C VAL A 1083 29.25 23.67 6.66
N TRP A 1084 28.99 24.81 6.03
CA TRP A 1084 27.71 25.49 6.03
C TRP A 1084 26.93 25.11 4.78
N GLN A 1085 25.67 24.68 4.96
CA GLN A 1085 24.81 24.24 3.88
C GLN A 1085 23.42 24.85 4.01
N LEU A 1086 22.93 25.47 2.93
CA LEU A 1086 21.60 26.04 2.89
C LEU A 1086 20.58 25.08 2.29
N PHE A 1087 19.49 24.87 3.02
CA PHE A 1087 18.38 24.02 2.64
C PHE A 1087 17.08 24.82 2.56
N ALA A 1088 16.29 24.54 1.52
CA ALA A 1088 14.89 24.97 1.50
C ALA A 1088 14.04 23.99 2.32
N VAL A 1089 13.00 24.50 2.99
CA VAL A 1089 12.08 23.65 3.77
C VAL A 1089 11.13 22.90 2.85
N GLU A 1090 10.84 21.65 3.22
CA GLU A 1090 9.80 20.84 2.59
C GLU A 1090 8.48 20.95 3.37
N GLY A 1091 7.51 21.69 2.84
CA GLY A 1091 6.25 21.97 3.53
C GLY A 1091 6.40 22.97 4.68
N LEU A 1092 5.94 22.62 5.88
CA LEU A 1092 5.99 23.49 7.06
C LEU A 1092 7.33 23.38 7.80
N GLY A 1093 7.96 24.53 8.09
CA GLY A 1093 9.18 24.67 8.90
C GLY A 1093 8.94 25.34 10.25
N ALA A 1094 7.70 25.73 10.53
CA ALA A 1094 7.25 26.40 11.74
C ALA A 1094 6.00 25.70 12.29
N THR A 1095 5.72 25.91 13.58
CA THR A 1095 4.52 25.41 14.28
C THR A 1095 3.37 26.42 14.25
N GLY A 1096 3.68 27.72 14.22
CA GLY A 1096 2.69 28.77 14.39
C GLY A 1096 3.29 30.18 14.41
N PHE A 1097 2.53 31.11 14.96
CA PHE A 1097 2.92 32.50 15.22
C PHE A 1097 2.99 32.78 16.72
N SER A 1098 3.87 33.69 17.14
CA SER A 1098 3.95 34.16 18.51
C SER A 1098 2.96 35.30 18.75
N HIS A 1099 2.62 35.50 20.03
CA HIS A 1099 1.88 36.67 20.48
C HIS A 1099 2.86 37.78 20.92
N VAL A 1100 2.55 39.02 20.53
CA VAL A 1100 3.26 40.24 20.97
C VAL A 1100 2.20 41.24 21.41
N ASN A 1101 2.29 41.71 22.66
CA ASN A 1101 1.31 42.62 23.28
C ASN A 1101 -0.14 42.11 23.17
N GLY A 1102 -0.36 40.81 23.39
CA GLY A 1102 -1.68 40.16 23.31
C GLY A 1102 -2.26 39.97 21.91
N MET A 1103 -1.52 40.35 20.85
CA MET A 1103 -1.93 40.17 19.45
C MET A 1103 -1.04 39.15 18.73
N ILE A 1104 -1.59 38.47 17.72
CA ILE A 1104 -0.84 37.49 16.93
C ILE A 1104 0.09 38.25 15.98
N ASN A 1105 1.39 37.96 16.05
CA ASN A 1105 2.36 38.57 15.16
C ASN A 1105 2.48 37.77 13.85
N PHE A 1106 1.78 38.21 12.81
CA PHE A 1106 1.83 37.60 11.47
C PHE A 1106 3.09 37.97 10.66
N SER A 1107 4.11 38.59 11.25
CA SER A 1107 5.39 38.90 10.58
C SER A 1107 6.26 37.65 10.43
N GLU A 1108 7.36 37.76 9.67
CA GLU A 1108 8.35 36.68 9.57
C GLU A 1108 9.00 36.36 10.92
N ASP A 1109 9.33 37.40 11.71
CA ASP A 1109 9.89 37.30 13.07
C ASP A 1109 8.89 36.73 14.09
N GLY A 1110 7.59 36.90 13.82
CA GLY A 1110 6.54 36.29 14.62
C GLY A 1110 6.42 34.78 14.42
N SER A 1111 7.05 34.19 13.41
CA SER A 1111 6.89 32.76 13.13
C SER A 1111 7.79 31.87 13.98
N VAL A 1112 7.18 30.99 14.77
CA VAL A 1112 7.89 30.10 15.69
C VAL A 1112 8.33 28.82 14.97
N PRO A 1113 9.63 28.50 14.90
CA PRO A 1113 10.13 27.26 14.29
C PRO A 1113 9.56 26.01 14.95
N ILE A 1114 9.64 24.87 14.27
CA ILE A 1114 9.31 23.59 14.93
C ILE A 1114 10.29 23.36 16.09
N LYS A 1115 9.80 22.94 17.26
CA LYS A 1115 10.58 22.78 18.50
C LYS A 1115 11.94 22.10 18.32
N GLN A 1116 12.01 21.00 17.56
CA GLN A 1116 13.28 20.30 17.31
C GLN A 1116 14.26 21.10 16.44
N ILE A 1117 13.77 21.96 15.54
CA ILE A 1117 14.60 22.89 14.76
C ILE A 1117 15.08 24.04 15.64
N GLU A 1118 14.17 24.59 16.47
CA GLU A 1118 14.47 25.67 17.42
C GLU A 1118 15.59 25.26 18.40
N GLN A 1119 15.45 24.08 19.01
CA GLN A 1119 16.41 23.51 19.97
C GLN A 1119 17.76 23.11 19.35
N SER A 1120 17.87 23.04 18.03
CA SER A 1120 19.14 22.68 17.39
C SER A 1120 20.12 23.85 17.45
N ASN A 1121 21.31 23.58 17.99
CA ASN A 1121 22.46 24.50 17.98
C ASN A 1121 23.29 24.45 16.68
N LYS A 1122 22.77 23.80 15.63
CA LYS A 1122 23.43 23.67 14.32
C LYS A 1122 22.52 24.08 13.17
N LEU A 1123 21.32 24.59 13.46
CA LEU A 1123 20.34 25.05 12.49
C LEU A 1123 19.93 26.48 12.79
N THR A 1124 20.03 27.33 11.77
CA THR A 1124 19.74 28.77 11.85
C THR A 1124 18.81 29.17 10.72
N THR A 1125 17.73 29.87 11.03
CA THR A 1125 16.82 30.43 10.02
C THR A 1125 17.52 31.59 9.30
N VAL A 1126 17.43 31.67 7.97
CA VAL A 1126 17.94 32.84 7.24
C VAL A 1126 17.05 34.06 7.52
N GLY A 1127 17.64 35.20 7.89
CA GLY A 1127 16.90 36.41 8.28
C GLY A 1127 16.34 36.36 9.71
N GLY A 1128 16.65 35.33 10.49
CA GLY A 1128 16.12 35.18 11.84
C GLY A 1128 16.73 36.18 12.83
N ARG A 1129 15.94 36.55 13.84
CA ARG A 1129 16.39 37.31 15.01
C ARG A 1129 15.96 36.58 16.28
N TYR A 1130 16.72 36.73 17.36
CA TYR A 1130 16.35 36.20 18.66
C TYR A 1130 15.11 36.95 19.17
N VAL A 1131 14.03 36.20 19.43
CA VAL A 1131 12.80 36.72 20.01
C VAL A 1131 12.36 35.77 21.12
N GLN A 1132 12.05 36.32 22.29
CA GLN A 1132 11.38 35.56 23.34
C GLN A 1132 9.87 35.54 23.07
N HIS A 1133 9.27 34.36 23.11
CA HIS A 1133 7.85 34.17 22.87
C HIS A 1133 7.21 33.52 24.11
N GLU A 1134 6.18 34.15 24.67
CA GLU A 1134 5.45 33.62 25.84
C GLU A 1134 4.30 32.68 25.44
N LEU A 1135 3.61 32.99 24.33
CA LEU A 1135 2.42 32.29 23.84
C LEU A 1135 2.53 31.99 22.34
N LEU A 1136 2.08 30.80 21.93
CA LEU A 1136 2.08 30.30 20.56
C LEU A 1136 0.64 30.19 20.04
N GLU A 1137 0.39 30.70 18.84
CA GLU A 1137 -0.79 30.45 18.02
C GLU A 1137 -0.48 29.39 16.96
N PRO A 1138 -0.89 28.12 17.14
CA PRO A 1138 -0.60 27.04 16.19
C PRO A 1138 -1.24 27.24 14.81
N PHE A 1139 -0.58 26.75 13.76
CA PHE A 1139 -1.10 26.85 12.38
C PHE A 1139 -2.40 26.10 12.12
N ASN A 1140 -2.78 25.15 12.96
CA ASN A 1140 -4.00 24.34 12.86
C ASN A 1140 -5.14 24.86 13.73
N THR A 1141 -4.94 25.96 14.45
CA THR A 1141 -6.03 26.58 15.22
C THR A 1141 -7.07 27.14 14.25
N TRP A 1142 -8.33 26.79 14.48
CA TRP A 1142 -9.46 27.32 13.74
C TRP A 1142 -10.15 28.39 14.57
N ARG A 1143 -10.48 29.50 13.92
CA ARG A 1143 -11.27 30.58 14.52
C ARG A 1143 -12.51 30.84 13.69
N LYS A 1144 -13.66 30.92 14.35
CA LYS A 1144 -14.92 31.35 13.74
C LYS A 1144 -14.88 32.87 13.57
N VAL A 1145 -15.16 33.34 12.37
CA VAL A 1145 -15.23 34.76 12.03
C VAL A 1145 -16.61 35.31 12.37
N ASP A 1146 -16.65 36.53 12.90
CA ASP A 1146 -17.90 37.28 13.06
C ASP A 1146 -18.35 37.79 11.68
N LEU A 1147 -19.55 37.39 11.26
CA LEU A 1147 -20.12 37.74 9.96
C LEU A 1147 -20.99 39.00 10.01
N THR A 1148 -21.11 39.66 11.17
CA THR A 1148 -21.96 40.86 11.33
C THR A 1148 -21.64 41.92 10.25
N GLY A 1149 -22.58 42.15 9.33
CA GLY A 1149 -22.45 43.08 8.20
C GLY A 1149 -21.77 42.54 6.93
N LEU A 1150 -21.52 41.22 6.83
CA LEU A 1150 -20.83 40.58 5.70
C LEU A 1150 -21.61 39.36 5.17
N GLN A 1151 -22.32 39.53 4.04
CA GLN A 1151 -22.96 38.45 3.26
C GLN A 1151 -23.73 37.39 4.09
N GLU A 1152 -24.35 37.79 5.22
CA GLU A 1152 -25.04 36.90 6.16
C GLU A 1152 -26.17 36.09 5.53
N ASN A 1153 -26.77 36.61 4.46
CA ASN A 1153 -27.85 35.94 3.74
C ASN A 1153 -27.35 34.71 2.97
N ILE A 1154 -26.07 34.67 2.58
CA ILE A 1154 -25.48 33.63 1.73
C ILE A 1154 -24.60 32.69 2.56
N LEU A 1155 -23.73 33.25 3.42
CA LEU A 1155 -22.76 32.48 4.21
C LEU A 1155 -23.31 32.21 5.61
N LYS A 1156 -23.48 30.93 5.98
CA LYS A 1156 -23.96 30.56 7.32
C LYS A 1156 -22.85 30.66 8.36
N SER A 1157 -21.62 30.33 7.98
CA SER A 1157 -20.46 30.47 8.86
C SER A 1157 -19.16 30.47 8.06
N VAL A 1158 -18.13 31.14 8.61
CA VAL A 1158 -16.77 31.15 8.05
C VAL A 1158 -15.77 30.86 9.16
N TYR A 1159 -14.84 29.96 8.86
CA TYR A 1159 -13.74 29.61 9.73
C TYR A 1159 -12.42 29.81 9.02
N LEU A 1160 -11.47 30.41 9.73
CA LEU A 1160 -10.13 30.66 9.25
C LEU A 1160 -9.13 29.88 10.10
N SER A 1161 -8.11 29.34 9.46
CA SER A 1161 -6.93 28.78 10.12
C SER A 1161 -5.69 29.26 9.38
N THR A 1162 -4.66 29.69 10.09
CA THR A 1162 -3.48 30.30 9.43
C THR A 1162 -2.75 29.33 8.52
N ASN A 1163 -2.78 28.02 8.80
CA ASN A 1163 -2.28 26.87 8.02
C ASN A 1163 -0.78 26.87 7.67
N SER A 1164 -0.19 28.02 7.37
CA SER A 1164 1.22 28.25 7.09
C SER A 1164 1.58 29.73 7.34
N LYS A 1165 2.86 30.10 7.15
CA LYS A 1165 3.31 31.50 7.29
C LYS A 1165 2.62 32.48 6.33
N SER A 1166 2.10 32.02 5.18
CA SER A 1166 1.71 32.90 4.07
C SER A 1166 0.30 32.67 3.53
N ARG A 1167 -0.40 31.62 3.96
CA ARG A 1167 -1.66 31.19 3.35
C ARG A 1167 -2.60 30.57 4.37
N PHE A 1168 -3.71 31.26 4.61
CA PHE A 1168 -4.84 30.73 5.35
C PHE A 1168 -5.46 29.51 4.68
N ARG A 1169 -6.04 28.66 5.50
CA ARG A 1169 -7.03 27.67 5.15
C ARG A 1169 -8.38 28.22 5.58
N VAL A 1170 -9.37 28.05 4.72
CA VAL A 1170 -10.73 28.56 4.90
C VAL A 1170 -11.65 27.37 4.92
N ALA A 1171 -12.61 27.38 5.84
CA ALA A 1171 -13.78 26.53 5.77
C ALA A 1171 -15.04 27.40 5.80
N VAL A 1172 -15.96 27.16 4.88
CA VAL A 1172 -17.17 27.96 4.71
C VAL A 1172 -18.38 27.04 4.63
N ASP A 1173 -19.45 27.43 5.33
CA ASP A 1173 -20.73 26.73 5.32
C ASP A 1173 -21.73 27.52 4.47
N ILE A 1174 -22.27 26.88 3.44
CA ILE A 1174 -23.20 27.44 2.46
C ILE A 1174 -24.43 26.54 2.40
N GLY A 1175 -25.64 27.10 2.33
CA GLY A 1175 -26.83 26.30 2.08
C GLY A 1175 -26.76 25.64 0.70
N TYR A 1176 -27.38 24.46 0.54
CA TYR A 1176 -27.26 23.70 -0.71
C TYR A 1176 -27.85 24.46 -1.92
N GLN A 1177 -28.95 25.18 -1.73
CA GLN A 1177 -29.55 25.99 -2.80
C GLN A 1177 -28.58 27.09 -3.25
N GLU A 1178 -28.04 27.86 -2.31
CA GLU A 1178 -27.08 28.93 -2.59
C GLU A 1178 -25.77 28.36 -3.17
N PHE A 1179 -25.32 27.19 -2.71
CA PHE A 1179 -24.18 26.50 -3.30
C PHE A 1179 -24.43 26.15 -4.77
N ASN A 1180 -25.62 25.61 -5.08
CA ASN A 1180 -25.94 25.18 -6.44
C ASN A 1180 -26.04 26.37 -7.39
N GLU A 1181 -26.62 27.48 -6.93
CA GLU A 1181 -26.78 28.71 -7.71
C GLU A 1181 -25.46 29.47 -7.91
N LEU A 1182 -24.65 29.62 -6.86
CA LEU A 1182 -23.46 30.48 -6.89
C LEU A 1182 -22.18 29.71 -7.22
N VAL A 1183 -21.98 28.55 -6.60
CA VAL A 1183 -20.73 27.78 -6.74
C VAL A 1183 -20.82 26.80 -7.91
N GLY A 1184 -21.97 26.16 -8.12
CA GLY A 1184 -22.21 25.20 -9.21
C GLY A 1184 -21.71 25.68 -10.58
N PRO A 1185 -22.09 26.88 -11.05
CA PRO A 1185 -21.66 27.43 -12.35
C PRO A 1185 -20.15 27.70 -12.47
N MET A 1186 -19.42 27.76 -11.35
CA MET A 1186 -17.97 27.98 -11.32
C MET A 1186 -17.16 26.68 -11.44
N LEU A 1187 -17.81 25.51 -11.27
CA LEU A 1187 -17.17 24.20 -11.27
C LEU A 1187 -16.87 23.70 -12.69
N LYS A 1188 -15.83 22.87 -12.79
CA LYS A 1188 -15.42 22.21 -14.03
C LYS A 1188 -16.04 20.81 -14.13
N ASP A 1189 -16.55 20.45 -15.30
CA ASP A 1189 -17.02 19.09 -15.65
C ASP A 1189 -18.09 18.54 -14.69
N THR A 1190 -19.11 19.33 -14.33
CA THR A 1190 -20.26 18.85 -13.55
C THR A 1190 -21.47 18.67 -14.47
N GLU A 1191 -22.04 17.46 -14.47
CA GLU A 1191 -23.44 17.24 -14.88
C GLU A 1191 -24.35 18.10 -13.96
N GLU A 1192 -25.59 18.39 -14.37
CA GLU A 1192 -26.53 19.17 -13.54
C GLU A 1192 -26.59 18.61 -12.10
N LEU A 1193 -26.19 19.43 -11.13
CA LEU A 1193 -26.22 19.13 -9.71
C LEU A 1193 -27.64 19.39 -9.18
N ASP A 1194 -28.55 18.47 -9.47
CA ASP A 1194 -29.94 18.52 -8.96
C ASP A 1194 -30.07 18.07 -7.49
N HIS A 1195 -29.07 17.38 -6.93
CA HIS A 1195 -29.06 16.93 -5.55
C HIS A 1195 -27.64 16.81 -4.96
N TRP A 1196 -27.47 17.06 -3.65
CA TRP A 1196 -26.17 17.04 -2.95
C TRP A 1196 -25.47 15.67 -3.00
N SER A 1197 -26.23 14.58 -3.16
CA SER A 1197 -25.69 13.21 -3.28
C SER A 1197 -24.78 13.03 -4.50
N LYS A 1198 -24.87 13.92 -5.50
CA LYS A 1198 -24.07 13.90 -6.72
C LYS A 1198 -22.75 14.67 -6.59
N LEU A 1199 -22.48 15.29 -5.44
CA LEU A 1199 -21.24 16.04 -5.23
C LEU A 1199 -20.02 15.10 -5.09
N SER A 1200 -18.93 15.49 -5.75
CA SER A 1200 -17.63 14.87 -5.56
C SER A 1200 -16.94 15.39 -4.29
N ALA A 1201 -16.09 14.58 -3.65
CA ALA A 1201 -15.31 15.02 -2.49
C ALA A 1201 -14.32 16.16 -2.81
N GLU A 1202 -13.90 16.24 -4.08
CA GLU A 1202 -12.97 17.24 -4.59
C GLU A 1202 -13.59 17.93 -5.80
N LEU A 1203 -13.79 19.24 -5.69
CA LEU A 1203 -14.42 20.07 -6.71
C LEU A 1203 -13.36 20.96 -7.37
N LYS A 1204 -13.28 20.91 -8.70
CA LYS A 1204 -12.35 21.71 -9.49
C LYS A 1204 -13.03 22.99 -9.95
N LEU A 1205 -12.43 24.14 -9.67
CA LEU A 1205 -12.91 25.43 -10.18
C LEU A 1205 -12.40 25.66 -11.61
N ALA A 1206 -13.30 25.98 -12.53
CA ALA A 1206 -12.94 26.47 -13.87
C ALA A 1206 -12.62 27.97 -13.85
N LYS A 1207 -13.30 28.73 -12.99
CA LYS A 1207 -13.27 30.19 -12.93
C LYS A 1207 -12.92 30.71 -11.53
N SER A 1208 -11.70 30.44 -11.08
CA SER A 1208 -11.26 30.81 -9.71
C SER A 1208 -11.24 32.32 -9.41
N LYS A 1209 -11.27 33.18 -10.43
CA LYS A 1209 -11.42 34.62 -10.26
C LYS A 1209 -12.85 35.00 -9.85
N GLU A 1210 -13.85 34.37 -10.44
CA GLU A 1210 -15.27 34.61 -10.15
C GLU A 1210 -15.61 34.30 -8.68
N TRP A 1211 -14.92 33.34 -8.07
CA TRP A 1211 -15.04 33.07 -6.63
C TRP A 1211 -14.70 34.29 -5.76
N LEU A 1212 -13.61 35.01 -6.10
CA LEU A 1212 -13.19 36.20 -5.35
C LEU A 1212 -14.17 37.36 -5.58
N ASP A 1213 -14.69 37.47 -6.81
CA ASP A 1213 -15.64 38.53 -7.17
C ASP A 1213 -16.98 38.32 -6.44
N GLU A 1214 -17.43 37.07 -6.29
CA GLU A 1214 -18.69 36.71 -5.61
C GLU A 1214 -18.62 36.80 -4.09
N PHE A 1215 -17.56 36.24 -3.47
CA PHE A 1215 -17.47 36.11 -2.00
C PHE A 1215 -16.51 37.11 -1.32
N GLY A 1216 -15.81 37.93 -2.11
CA GLY A 1216 -14.95 39.00 -1.62
C GLY A 1216 -13.62 38.57 -0.97
N GLU A 1217 -12.88 39.57 -0.49
CA GLU A 1217 -11.50 39.40 0.00
C GLU A 1217 -11.38 38.55 1.28
N LEU A 1218 -12.43 38.42 2.09
CA LEU A 1218 -12.41 37.62 3.32
C LEU A 1218 -12.19 36.13 3.02
N LEU A 1219 -12.88 35.60 2.00
CA LEU A 1219 -12.74 34.21 1.58
C LEU A 1219 -11.52 33.99 0.68
N GLY A 1220 -11.05 35.06 0.04
CA GLY A 1220 -9.88 35.06 -0.83
C GLY A 1220 -10.04 34.13 -2.03
N LYS A 1221 -9.04 34.13 -2.92
CA LYS A 1221 -9.05 33.26 -4.10
C LYS A 1221 -8.54 31.86 -3.75
N PRO A 1222 -9.29 30.78 -4.03
CA PRO A 1222 -8.83 29.42 -3.83
C PRO A 1222 -7.60 29.12 -4.69
N ARG A 1223 -6.55 28.55 -4.09
CA ARG A 1223 -5.31 28.17 -4.79
C ARG A 1223 -5.49 26.94 -5.68
N SER A 1224 -6.36 26.03 -5.25
CA SER A 1224 -6.53 24.69 -5.82
C SER A 1224 -8.00 24.27 -5.72
N ASN A 1225 -8.23 22.96 -5.69
CA ASN A 1225 -9.57 22.38 -5.58
C ASN A 1225 -10.22 22.72 -4.22
N LEU A 1226 -11.55 22.77 -4.22
CA LEU A 1226 -12.37 22.87 -3.03
C LEU A 1226 -12.64 21.45 -2.52
N PHE A 1227 -12.51 21.23 -1.22
CA PHE A 1227 -12.77 19.93 -0.61
C PHE A 1227 -14.08 19.97 0.16
N VAL A 1228 -14.97 19.03 -0.13
CA VAL A 1228 -16.23 18.92 0.60
C VAL A 1228 -15.98 18.22 1.92
N VAL A 1229 -16.38 18.86 3.03
CA VAL A 1229 -16.22 18.34 4.39
C VAL A 1229 -17.56 17.93 5.00
N ASN A 1230 -18.65 18.61 4.65
CA ASN A 1230 -20.02 18.22 4.99
C ASN A 1230 -20.91 18.31 3.76
N LEU A 1231 -21.86 17.38 3.67
CA LEU A 1231 -22.89 17.27 2.66
C LEU A 1231 -24.26 17.29 3.34
N GLY A 1232 -25.30 17.72 2.62
CA GLY A 1232 -26.67 17.76 3.10
C GLY A 1232 -27.33 19.09 2.76
N GLU A 1233 -28.13 19.62 3.68
CA GLU A 1233 -28.72 20.96 3.55
C GLU A 1233 -27.66 22.07 3.62
N ILE A 1234 -26.58 21.82 4.38
CA ILE A 1234 -25.42 22.71 4.46
C ILE A 1234 -24.22 22.00 3.84
N ILE A 1235 -23.63 22.64 2.84
CA ILE A 1235 -22.38 22.21 2.22
C ILE A 1235 -21.24 22.97 2.89
N THR A 1236 -20.32 22.22 3.48
CA THR A 1236 -19.08 22.80 4.01
C THR A 1236 -17.96 22.58 3.01
N LEU A 1237 -17.35 23.67 2.55
CA LEU A 1237 -16.20 23.65 1.65
C LEU A 1237 -14.95 24.07 2.40
N GLU A 1238 -13.84 23.37 2.14
CA GLU A 1238 -12.55 23.66 2.71
C GLU A 1238 -11.48 23.81 1.63
N TYR A 1239 -10.66 24.86 1.71
CA TYR A 1239 -9.60 25.12 0.74
C TYR A 1239 -8.48 25.99 1.33
N ILE A 1240 -7.37 26.09 0.60
CA ILE A 1240 -6.24 26.97 0.93
C ILE A 1240 -6.25 28.15 -0.04
N VAL A 1241 -6.11 29.37 0.48
CA VAL A 1241 -6.08 30.58 -0.37
C VAL A 1241 -4.77 30.70 -1.14
N GLU A 1242 -4.81 31.41 -2.26
CA GLU A 1242 -3.65 31.74 -3.08
C GLU A 1242 -2.64 32.59 -2.28
N SER A 1243 -3.14 33.59 -1.55
CA SER A 1243 -2.38 34.47 -0.65
C SER A 1243 -3.25 34.97 0.50
N SER A 1244 -2.66 35.13 1.69
CA SER A 1244 -3.31 35.81 2.82
C SER A 1244 -3.29 37.32 2.63
N ASN A 1245 -4.40 38.01 2.91
CA ASN A 1245 -4.50 39.48 2.89
C ASN A 1245 -4.69 40.07 4.30
N LYS A 1246 -4.79 41.40 4.38
CA LYS A 1246 -4.95 42.14 5.65
C LYS A 1246 -6.29 41.87 6.31
N ILE A 1247 -7.37 41.78 5.53
CA ILE A 1247 -8.74 41.53 6.00
C ILE A 1247 -8.82 40.16 6.70
N MET A 1248 -8.28 39.11 6.09
CA MET A 1248 -8.22 37.77 6.70
C MET A 1248 -7.46 37.75 8.02
N LYS A 1249 -6.31 38.45 8.09
CA LYS A 1249 -5.51 38.54 9.32
C LYS A 1249 -6.30 39.24 10.44
N GLN A 1250 -7.00 40.32 10.12
CA GLN A 1250 -7.83 41.06 11.07
C GLN A 1250 -9.05 40.23 11.52
N ALA A 1251 -9.72 39.56 10.59
CA ALA A 1251 -10.85 38.67 10.88
C ALA A 1251 -10.41 37.49 11.77
N TYR A 1252 -9.25 36.87 11.50
CA TYR A 1252 -8.71 35.83 12.37
C TYR A 1252 -8.32 36.35 13.74
N GLN A 1253 -7.70 37.53 13.84
CA GLN A 1253 -7.32 38.16 15.10
C GLN A 1253 -8.53 38.39 16.01
N ASN A 1254 -9.66 38.81 15.43
CA ASN A 1254 -10.90 39.09 16.15
C ASN A 1254 -11.80 37.85 16.33
N GLY A 1255 -11.53 36.77 15.58
CA GLY A 1255 -12.34 35.55 15.60
C GLY A 1255 -12.16 34.71 16.86
N THR A 1256 -13.19 33.95 17.20
CA THR A 1256 -13.22 33.09 18.40
C THR A 1256 -12.64 31.71 18.09
N PRO A 1257 -11.68 31.19 18.89
CA PRO A 1257 -11.18 29.83 18.73
C PRO A 1257 -12.28 28.77 18.82
N VAL A 1258 -12.22 27.75 17.96
CA VAL A 1258 -13.16 26.62 17.94
C VAL A 1258 -12.42 25.30 17.78
N ALA A 1259 -12.98 24.24 18.36
CA ALA A 1259 -12.54 22.87 18.08
C ALA A 1259 -13.17 22.41 16.76
N ARG A 1260 -12.35 22.15 15.74
CA ARG A 1260 -12.77 21.70 14.40
C ARG A 1260 -11.89 20.57 13.88
#